data_AF-A0A7C7T5U8-F1
#
_entry.id   AF-A0A7C7T5U8-F1
#
_cell.length_a   1.000
_cell.length_b   1.000
_cell.length_c   1.000
_cell.angle_alpha   90.00
_cell.angle_beta   90.00
_cell.angle_gamma   90.00
#
_symmetry.space_group_name_H-M   'P 1'
#
loop_
_entity.id
_entity.type
_entity.pdbx_description
1 polymer ?
#
loop_
_entity_poly.entity_id
_entity_poly.type
_entity_poly.pdbx_seq_one_letter_code
_entity_poly.pdbx_strand_id
1 'polypeptide(L)'
;MSEVEKTPETVNTFSEIVSTFSHQVPGVEIGFDVLTGFALIFTALGYLFSASKDRENTCTQELSKTSDKLLEHIQKSEIAFARIETDKLNIHIVTFQNYLYFELTPSVAKWMSSRNAVEVTKKAKKLTQELALVQVKFNKFSNISIDEVSLKMNQPEEKIKEQEKEIEQQKEDKNKKEKELLDKLHTILNLMKELFESVNDFDQALTYEMSDDNNSDFDKIILGFNARVIAFLKKIKWPSLLVLVVGLTFYLLTSHLVFLIYIIVLMVLAGIAAFFWSKRLHNDEGTSGFEIDGYFMPLKYGRISGQVTSKYQSGKKKSESGWLDGKQEGLQTMWHKNGQKESEVNYVNGKREGLTTWWHHTSGEKSSEVNYVNGKREGLKTGWDYRGKKSSEVNYVNGKQEGLETMWFENGEKNGETNFKDGKQEGLYTLWHKNGQKSFEVNYVNGKQEGLETMWFENGEKNGETNFKDGKQEGLYTLWHMNGQKSFETNYKDGKQEGLKIGWYENGQKSFETNYKDGKIEGLETSWNENGQKQSEVDNKDGKREGLYTLWHENGQKSFETNYKDGKQEGLNALWHENGQKQREVNYKDGKQEGLYTSWHENGQKQREVNYKDGKYEGLHASWHENGQKKSEVNYKDYKQEGLQTLWHKTGQKSGEINFVNGFRHGLDTQWFENGHKRSEVNNLYNYKEGLQTLWHKTGEKKGEINWKYRKREGVSTMFYKNGQKESEVNYKDGVVVNERVENKE
;
A
#
# COMPACT_ATOMS: atom_id res chain seq x y z
N MET A 1 39.37 -24.70 55.77
CA MET A 1 40.33 -24.78 54.63
C MET A 1 41.06 -26.11 54.52
N SER A 2 41.03 -26.99 55.53
CA SER A 2 41.56 -28.38 55.43
C SER A 2 40.60 -29.38 54.76
N GLU A 3 39.62 -28.92 53.98
CA GLU A 3 38.76 -29.76 53.12
C GLU A 3 38.67 -29.26 51.67
N VAL A 4 39.62 -28.39 51.24
CA VAL A 4 39.74 -27.96 49.83
C VAL A 4 40.83 -28.75 49.07
N GLU A 5 41.44 -29.75 49.72
CA GLU A 5 42.63 -30.45 49.18
C GLU A 5 42.38 -31.87 48.68
N LYS A 6 41.22 -32.17 48.10
CA LYS A 6 40.99 -33.45 47.40
C LYS A 6 40.03 -33.35 46.20
N THR A 7 40.44 -32.70 45.10
CA THR A 7 40.20 -33.16 43.71
C THR A 7 40.86 -32.24 42.66
N PRO A 8 41.27 -32.77 41.48
CA PRO A 8 42.07 -32.07 40.46
C PRO A 8 41.22 -31.35 39.40
N GLU A 9 40.67 -30.19 39.72
CA GLU A 9 39.85 -29.37 38.78
C GLU A 9 40.37 -27.94 38.55
N THR A 10 41.55 -27.58 39.07
CA THR A 10 42.08 -26.20 38.99
C THR A 10 42.68 -25.80 37.63
N VAL A 11 42.67 -26.69 36.63
CA VAL A 11 42.98 -26.33 35.23
C VAL A 11 41.71 -25.98 34.44
N ASN A 12 40.53 -26.44 34.87
CA ASN A 12 39.28 -26.09 34.22
C ASN A 12 38.70 -24.75 34.68
N THR A 13 39.07 -24.23 35.85
CA THR A 13 38.45 -23.00 36.37
C THR A 13 38.82 -21.74 35.57
N PHE A 14 39.99 -21.67 34.92
CA PHE A 14 40.34 -20.51 34.09
C PHE A 14 39.70 -20.60 32.68
N SER A 15 39.60 -21.81 32.12
CA SER A 15 38.87 -22.04 30.87
C SER A 15 37.36 -21.93 31.07
N GLU A 16 36.83 -22.29 32.23
CA GLU A 16 35.42 -22.12 32.60
C GLU A 16 35.10 -20.69 32.97
N ILE A 17 35.98 -19.93 33.62
CA ILE A 17 35.76 -18.48 33.82
C ILE A 17 35.77 -17.77 32.46
N VAL A 18 36.72 -18.09 31.57
CA VAL A 18 36.76 -17.52 30.20
C VAL A 18 35.62 -18.03 29.31
N SER A 19 35.14 -19.28 29.47
CA SER A 19 33.97 -19.79 28.74
C SER A 19 32.64 -19.29 29.31
N THR A 20 32.60 -18.96 30.61
CA THR A 20 31.49 -18.23 31.25
C THR A 20 31.45 -16.78 30.74
N PHE A 21 32.57 -16.25 30.23
CA PHE A 21 32.61 -14.99 29.48
C PHE A 21 32.39 -15.15 27.95
N SER A 22 32.33 -16.37 27.40
CA SER A 22 32.16 -16.60 25.95
C SER A 22 30.75 -17.02 25.51
N HIS A 23 29.75 -17.12 26.39
CA HIS A 23 28.35 -17.33 26.02
C HIS A 23 27.44 -16.19 26.49
N GLN A 24 27.43 -15.16 25.64
CA GLN A 24 26.32 -14.28 25.30
C GLN A 24 25.30 -13.96 26.40
N VAL A 25 25.50 -12.83 27.07
CA VAL A 25 24.40 -11.99 27.53
C VAL A 25 24.57 -10.60 26.90
N PRO A 26 23.61 -10.14 26.07
CA PRO A 26 23.70 -8.86 25.38
C PRO A 26 23.72 -7.70 26.38
N GLY A 27 24.66 -6.79 26.19
CA GLY A 27 24.60 -5.44 26.73
C GLY A 27 25.26 -5.24 28.08
N VAL A 28 26.39 -5.89 28.38
CA VAL A 28 27.36 -5.43 29.40
C VAL A 28 28.59 -4.87 28.66
N GLU A 29 28.77 -3.56 28.75
CA GLU A 29 29.84 -2.69 28.28
C GLU A 29 30.25 -1.90 29.50
N ILE A 30 31.38 -2.29 30.06
CA ILE A 30 31.93 -1.67 31.23
C ILE A 30 32.35 -0.23 30.83
N GLY A 31 32.43 0.72 31.77
CA GLY A 31 32.78 2.11 31.44
C GLY A 31 34.30 2.28 31.24
N PHE A 32 34.69 3.02 30.19
CA PHE A 32 36.09 3.24 29.73
C PHE A 32 37.01 3.91 30.76
N ASP A 33 36.55 4.34 31.93
CA ASP A 33 37.45 5.00 32.90
C ASP A 33 37.76 4.11 34.12
N VAL A 34 36.85 3.20 34.51
CA VAL A 34 37.07 2.29 35.65
C VAL A 34 37.87 1.07 35.23
N LEU A 35 37.52 0.45 34.09
CA LEU A 35 38.25 -0.71 33.60
C LEU A 35 39.55 -0.30 32.93
N THR A 36 39.63 0.90 32.35
CA THR A 36 40.92 1.47 31.92
C THR A 36 41.72 1.94 33.13
N GLY A 37 41.12 2.49 34.19
CA GLY A 37 41.84 2.74 35.45
C GLY A 37 42.43 1.47 36.07
N PHE A 38 41.64 0.40 36.21
CA PHE A 38 42.10 -0.89 36.72
C PHE A 38 43.03 -1.62 35.75
N ALA A 39 42.77 -1.61 34.44
CA ALA A 39 43.66 -2.18 33.45
C ALA A 39 44.97 -1.38 33.38
N LEU A 40 44.96 -0.06 33.43
CA LEU A 40 46.17 0.77 33.50
C LEU A 40 46.96 0.49 34.78
N ILE A 41 46.29 0.33 35.94
CA ILE A 41 46.93 0.02 37.23
C ILE A 41 47.47 -1.41 37.27
N PHE A 42 46.70 -2.42 36.85
CA PHE A 42 47.13 -3.82 36.80
C PHE A 42 48.13 -4.08 35.68
N THR A 43 48.05 -3.35 34.57
CA THR A 43 49.03 -3.42 33.48
C THR A 43 50.30 -2.68 33.86
N ALA A 44 50.25 -1.53 34.54
CA ALA A 44 51.43 -0.84 35.09
C ALA A 44 52.11 -1.64 36.21
N LEU A 45 51.34 -2.25 37.11
CA LEU A 45 51.83 -3.22 38.11
C LEU A 45 52.43 -4.44 37.41
N GLY A 46 51.74 -5.00 36.41
CA GLY A 46 52.21 -6.11 35.58
C GLY A 46 53.42 -5.78 34.70
N TYR A 47 53.67 -4.50 34.41
CA TYR A 47 54.83 -3.96 33.68
C TYR A 47 56.05 -3.81 34.60
N LEU A 48 55.81 -3.34 35.84
CA LEU A 48 56.83 -3.21 36.87
C LEU A 48 57.41 -4.57 37.31
N PHE A 49 56.68 -5.67 37.13
CA PHE A 49 57.08 -7.01 37.58
C PHE A 49 57.67 -7.94 36.50
N SER A 50 57.95 -7.47 35.29
CA SER A 50 58.31 -8.39 34.19
C SER A 50 59.27 -7.78 33.15
N ALA A 51 60.53 -8.17 33.24
CA ALA A 51 61.51 -7.94 32.20
C ALA A 51 61.78 -9.27 31.46
N SER A 52 61.35 -9.42 30.20
CA SER A 52 61.92 -10.40 29.28
C SER A 52 61.71 -10.02 27.80
N LYS A 53 62.66 -10.43 26.96
CA LYS A 53 62.75 -10.17 25.51
C LYS A 53 61.75 -11.02 24.68
N ASP A 54 61.25 -12.13 25.24
CA ASP A 54 60.16 -12.92 24.64
C ASP A 54 58.83 -12.14 24.59
N ARG A 55 58.69 -11.10 25.43
CA ARG A 55 57.47 -10.33 25.59
C ARG A 55 57.21 -9.36 24.45
N GLU A 56 58.25 -8.80 23.82
CA GLU A 56 58.09 -8.00 22.59
C GLU A 56 57.50 -8.87 21.48
N ASN A 57 58.02 -10.09 21.28
CA ASN A 57 57.45 -11.04 20.31
C ASN A 57 56.01 -11.44 20.63
N THR A 58 55.65 -11.64 21.91
CA THR A 58 54.27 -11.97 22.31
C THR A 58 53.33 -10.78 22.14
N CYS A 59 53.79 -9.56 22.44
CA CYS A 59 53.01 -8.34 22.25
C CYS A 59 52.78 -8.04 20.77
N THR A 60 53.80 -8.24 19.92
CA THR A 60 53.68 -8.11 18.45
C THR A 60 52.73 -9.15 17.85
N GLN A 61 52.75 -10.41 18.32
CA GLN A 61 51.82 -11.45 17.88
C GLN A 61 50.36 -11.19 18.32
N GLU A 62 50.14 -10.67 19.53
CA GLU A 62 48.80 -10.24 19.97
C GLU A 62 48.32 -9.00 19.18
N LEU A 63 49.22 -8.06 18.88
CA LEU A 63 48.88 -6.88 18.09
C LEU A 63 48.49 -7.24 16.65
N SER A 64 49.22 -8.17 16.03
CA SER A 64 48.90 -8.69 14.69
C SER A 64 47.50 -9.33 14.67
N LYS A 65 47.15 -10.15 15.68
CA LYS A 65 45.80 -10.74 15.78
C LYS A 65 44.70 -9.70 15.98
N THR A 66 44.96 -8.66 16.75
CA THR A 66 44.03 -7.55 16.96
C THR A 66 43.92 -6.67 15.71
N SER A 67 45.03 -6.45 14.99
CA SER A 67 45.05 -5.78 13.68
C SER A 67 44.19 -6.53 12.66
N ASP A 68 44.32 -7.86 12.56
CA ASP A 68 43.54 -8.71 11.66
C ASP A 68 42.03 -8.64 11.94
N LYS A 69 41.63 -8.63 13.22
CA LYS A 69 40.22 -8.44 13.61
C LYS A 69 39.70 -7.03 13.30
N LEU A 70 40.52 -6.00 13.47
CA LEU A 70 40.15 -4.64 13.08
C LEU A 70 39.93 -4.55 11.57
N LEU A 71 40.77 -5.23 10.76
CA LEU A 71 40.58 -5.34 9.32
C LEU A 71 39.28 -6.06 8.95
N GLU A 72 38.94 -7.15 9.65
CA GLU A 72 37.67 -7.87 9.45
C GLU A 72 36.45 -6.96 9.75
N HIS A 73 36.52 -6.15 10.81
CA HIS A 73 35.48 -5.18 11.14
C HIS A 73 35.36 -4.06 10.11
N ILE A 74 36.48 -3.60 9.52
CA ILE A 74 36.49 -2.62 8.42
C ILE A 74 35.78 -3.21 7.19
N GLN A 75 36.13 -4.44 6.78
CA GLN A 75 35.52 -5.10 5.63
C GLN A 75 34.01 -5.33 5.82
N LYS A 76 33.58 -5.74 7.01
CA LYS A 76 32.15 -5.88 7.33
C LYS A 76 31.42 -4.53 7.35
N SER A 77 32.08 -3.47 7.83
CA SER A 77 31.54 -2.11 7.81
C SER A 77 31.38 -1.58 6.38
N GLU A 78 32.33 -1.83 5.50
CA GLU A 78 32.25 -1.45 4.07
C GLU A 78 31.03 -2.06 3.39
N ILE A 79 30.77 -3.34 3.64
CA ILE A 79 29.61 -4.05 3.09
C ILE A 79 28.30 -3.52 3.68
N ALA A 80 28.26 -3.30 5.00
CA ALA A 80 27.08 -2.84 5.72
C ALA A 80 26.71 -1.38 5.37
N PHE A 81 27.70 -0.51 5.19
CA PHE A 81 27.49 0.92 4.93
C PHE A 81 27.14 1.20 3.46
N ALA A 82 27.46 0.30 2.54
CA ALA A 82 27.17 0.45 1.12
C ALA A 82 25.68 0.29 0.75
N ARG A 83 24.82 -0.28 1.62
CA ARG A 83 23.42 -0.61 1.28
C ARG A 83 22.35 -0.11 2.26
N ILE A 84 22.72 0.62 3.32
CA ILE A 84 21.85 1.06 4.45
C ILE A 84 20.71 0.04 4.72
N GLU A 85 21.07 -1.19 5.05
CA GLU A 85 20.08 -2.14 5.60
C GLU A 85 19.88 -1.81 7.08
N THR A 86 18.78 -1.14 7.40
CA THR A 86 18.56 -0.47 8.70
C THR A 86 18.72 -1.40 9.91
N ASP A 87 18.30 -2.65 9.78
CA ASP A 87 18.34 -3.62 10.87
C ASP A 87 19.75 -4.17 11.13
N LYS A 88 20.60 -4.19 10.09
CA LYS A 88 21.98 -4.69 10.19
C LYS A 88 22.95 -3.60 10.63
N LEU A 89 22.66 -2.34 10.32
CA LEU A 89 23.54 -1.21 10.63
C LEU A 89 23.72 -1.03 12.14
N ASN A 90 22.64 -1.05 12.92
CA ASN A 90 22.70 -0.92 14.38
C ASN A 90 23.48 -2.06 15.03
N ILE A 91 23.24 -3.29 14.58
CA ILE A 91 23.97 -4.46 15.06
C ILE A 91 25.47 -4.29 14.78
N HIS A 92 25.83 -3.77 13.61
CA HIS A 92 27.22 -3.57 13.24
C HIS A 92 27.91 -2.48 14.06
N ILE A 93 27.26 -1.32 14.24
CA ILE A 93 27.77 -0.20 15.07
C ILE A 93 28.04 -0.68 16.49
N VAL A 94 27.07 -1.39 17.10
CA VAL A 94 27.20 -1.92 18.47
C VAL A 94 28.31 -2.97 18.54
N THR A 95 28.40 -3.88 17.58
CA THR A 95 29.44 -4.92 17.56
C THR A 95 30.83 -4.29 17.50
N PHE A 96 31.01 -3.24 16.71
CA PHE A 96 32.30 -2.57 16.58
C PHE A 96 32.66 -1.72 17.81
N GLN A 97 31.69 -1.07 18.46
CA GLN A 97 31.91 -0.39 19.74
C GLN A 97 32.41 -1.36 20.82
N ASN A 98 31.82 -2.56 20.89
CA ASN A 98 32.27 -3.62 21.79
C ASN A 98 33.71 -4.05 21.49
N TYR A 99 34.08 -4.21 20.21
CA TYR A 99 35.45 -4.54 19.81
C TYR A 99 36.47 -3.48 20.25
N LEU A 100 36.19 -2.18 20.00
CA LEU A 100 37.04 -1.08 20.44
C LEU A 100 37.23 -1.10 21.96
N TYR A 101 36.16 -1.40 22.69
CA TYR A 101 36.13 -1.37 24.14
C TYR A 101 36.83 -2.58 24.79
N PHE A 102 36.50 -3.79 24.36
CA PHE A 102 36.88 -5.02 25.04
C PHE A 102 38.12 -5.70 24.48
N GLU A 103 38.48 -5.43 23.23
CA GLU A 103 39.61 -6.11 22.59
C GLU A 103 40.75 -5.13 22.28
N LEU A 104 40.46 -4.03 21.58
CA LEU A 104 41.51 -3.11 21.13
C LEU A 104 42.13 -2.32 22.30
N THR A 105 41.30 -1.72 23.16
CA THR A 105 41.78 -0.86 24.26
C THR A 105 42.68 -1.62 25.25
N PRO A 106 42.33 -2.84 25.72
CA PRO A 106 43.21 -3.62 26.59
C PRO A 106 44.49 -4.07 25.89
N SER A 107 44.43 -4.40 24.59
CA SER A 107 45.60 -4.80 23.80
C SER A 107 46.60 -3.65 23.63
N VAL A 108 46.10 -2.43 23.39
CA VAL A 108 46.93 -1.21 23.27
C VAL A 108 47.47 -0.76 24.63
N ALA A 109 46.72 -0.94 25.72
CA ALA A 109 47.16 -0.60 27.08
C ALA A 109 48.40 -1.40 27.54
N LYS A 110 48.61 -2.61 27.00
CA LYS A 110 49.83 -3.40 27.22
C LYS A 110 51.09 -2.76 26.63
N TRP A 111 50.95 -1.74 25.77
CA TRP A 111 52.03 -1.06 25.03
C TRP A 111 52.39 0.32 25.60
N MET A 112 51.89 0.69 26.78
CA MET A 112 51.89 2.06 27.32
C MET A 112 53.25 2.81 27.46
N SER A 113 54.38 2.16 27.17
CA SER A 113 55.71 2.78 27.21
C SER A 113 56.10 3.56 25.95
N SER A 114 55.29 3.57 24.88
CA SER A 114 55.67 4.21 23.61
C SER A 114 54.66 5.21 23.07
N ARG A 115 55.12 6.05 22.13
CA ARG A 115 54.40 7.23 21.62
C ARG A 115 53.14 6.87 20.80
N ASN A 116 53.15 5.76 20.06
CA ASN A 116 52.05 5.33 19.19
C ASN A 116 50.78 4.82 19.93
N ALA A 117 50.82 4.21 21.13
CA ALA A 117 49.63 3.80 21.89
C ALA A 117 48.86 5.01 22.39
N VAL A 118 49.55 6.10 22.74
CA VAL A 118 48.88 7.36 23.08
C VAL A 118 48.13 7.89 21.86
N GLU A 119 48.68 7.72 20.66
CA GLU A 119 48.05 8.12 19.39
C GLU A 119 46.86 7.22 19.02
N VAL A 120 47.03 5.90 19.09
CA VAL A 120 45.98 4.89 18.86
C VAL A 120 44.82 5.07 19.84
N THR A 121 45.11 5.34 21.12
CA THR A 121 44.06 5.57 22.14
C THR A 121 43.27 6.85 21.86
N LYS A 122 43.93 7.93 21.39
CA LYS A 122 43.24 9.17 20.98
C LYS A 122 42.33 8.95 19.77
N LYS A 123 42.80 8.20 18.76
CA LYS A 123 42.03 7.86 17.56
C LYS A 123 40.83 6.97 17.91
N ALA A 124 41.02 5.97 18.77
CA ALA A 124 39.94 5.10 19.27
C ALA A 124 38.86 5.91 20.02
N LYS A 125 39.25 6.84 20.91
CA LYS A 125 38.32 7.71 21.63
C LYS A 125 37.48 8.58 20.68
N LYS A 126 38.11 9.18 19.66
CA LYS A 126 37.42 10.00 18.65
C LYS A 126 36.42 9.17 17.84
N LEU A 127 36.80 7.96 17.45
CA LEU A 127 35.96 7.03 16.71
C LEU A 127 34.72 6.60 17.51
N THR A 128 34.87 6.31 18.80
CA THR A 128 33.75 5.95 19.69
C THR A 128 32.74 7.10 19.84
N GLN A 129 33.20 8.35 19.91
CA GLN A 129 32.33 9.52 19.99
C GLN A 129 31.50 9.72 18.70
N GLU A 130 32.12 9.56 17.53
CA GLU A 130 31.40 9.66 16.24
C GLU A 130 30.39 8.53 16.03
N LEU A 131 30.74 7.29 16.42
CA LEU A 131 29.81 6.15 16.39
C LEU A 131 28.57 6.40 17.26
N ALA A 132 28.73 6.98 18.45
CA ALA A 132 27.61 7.31 19.33
C ALA A 132 26.70 8.41 18.72
N LEU A 133 27.28 9.42 18.07
CA LEU A 133 26.52 10.48 17.41
C LEU A 133 25.74 9.96 16.20
N VAL A 134 26.32 9.05 15.41
CA VAL A 134 25.63 8.40 14.28
C VAL A 134 24.50 7.49 14.77
N GLN A 135 24.70 6.74 15.85
CA GLN A 135 23.67 5.90 16.46
C GLN A 135 22.42 6.71 16.87
N VAL A 136 22.62 7.91 17.45
CA VAL A 136 21.51 8.81 17.81
C VAL A 136 20.80 9.39 16.58
N LYS A 137 21.56 9.80 15.55
CA LYS A 137 20.98 10.31 14.28
C LYS A 137 20.22 9.21 13.54
N PHE A 138 20.73 7.99 13.52
CA PHE A 138 20.10 6.84 12.89
C PHE A 138 18.77 6.50 13.54
N ASN A 139 18.69 6.48 14.88
CA ASN A 139 17.44 6.25 15.61
C ASN A 139 16.39 7.36 15.38
N LYS A 140 16.82 8.59 15.01
CA LYS A 140 15.91 9.66 14.56
C LYS A 140 15.45 9.47 13.12
N PHE A 141 16.28 8.86 12.24
CA PHE A 141 15.96 8.55 10.85
C PHE A 141 15.01 7.35 10.70
N SER A 142 15.18 6.30 11.51
CA SER A 142 14.30 5.12 11.52
C SER A 142 12.85 5.40 11.99
N ASN A 143 12.62 6.57 12.59
CA ASN A 143 11.30 7.05 13.03
C ASN A 143 10.58 7.93 11.99
N ILE A 144 11.14 8.10 10.80
CA ILE A 144 10.47 8.81 9.70
C ILE A 144 9.54 7.81 8.99
N SER A 145 8.28 7.79 9.42
CA SER A 145 7.16 7.19 8.68
C SER A 145 6.92 8.03 7.42
N ILE A 146 6.89 7.38 6.24
CA ILE A 146 6.21 7.98 5.09
C ILE A 146 4.74 7.72 5.38
N ASP A 147 3.95 8.77 5.62
CA ASP A 147 2.53 8.61 5.80
C ASP A 147 1.96 7.98 4.52
N GLU A 148 1.50 6.73 4.60
CA GLU A 148 0.72 6.11 3.53
C GLU A 148 -0.60 6.87 3.42
N VAL A 149 -0.60 7.95 2.66
CA VAL A 149 -1.82 8.62 2.25
C VAL A 149 -2.54 7.63 1.33
N SER A 150 -3.53 6.93 1.89
CA SER A 150 -4.45 6.10 1.12
C SER A 150 -5.09 6.95 0.02
N LEU A 151 -4.70 6.70 -1.23
CA LEU A 151 -5.28 7.32 -2.42
C LEU A 151 -6.77 6.96 -2.47
N LYS A 152 -7.63 7.88 -2.02
CA LYS A 152 -9.08 7.74 -2.18
C LYS A 152 -9.41 8.01 -3.65
N MET A 153 -9.83 6.98 -4.38
CA MET A 153 -10.14 7.02 -5.83
C MET A 153 -11.29 7.97 -6.25
N ASN A 154 -11.82 8.82 -5.35
CA ASN A 154 -12.96 9.71 -5.59
C ASN A 154 -12.62 11.21 -5.39
N GLN A 155 -11.42 11.68 -5.78
CA GLN A 155 -11.05 13.10 -5.75
C GLN A 155 -10.73 13.67 -7.15
N PRO A 156 -10.91 14.99 -7.38
CA PRO A 156 -10.54 15.65 -8.64
C PRO A 156 -9.05 15.45 -8.97
N GLU A 157 -8.72 15.29 -10.26
CA GLU A 157 -7.34 15.05 -10.73
C GLU A 157 -6.31 16.06 -10.19
N GLU A 158 -6.70 17.32 -9.96
CA GLU A 158 -5.82 18.34 -9.39
C GLU A 158 -5.37 18.03 -7.97
N LYS A 159 -6.25 17.48 -7.12
CA LYS A 159 -5.89 17.11 -5.73
C LYS A 159 -5.01 15.87 -5.67
N ILE A 160 -5.17 14.95 -6.62
CA ILE A 160 -4.31 13.78 -6.76
C ILE A 160 -2.89 14.24 -7.14
N LYS A 161 -2.76 15.16 -8.10
CA LYS A 161 -1.47 15.75 -8.50
C LYS A 161 -0.79 16.52 -7.36
N GLU A 162 -1.55 17.20 -6.51
CA GLU A 162 -1.02 17.92 -5.35
C GLU A 162 -0.48 16.95 -4.28
N GLN A 163 -1.20 15.86 -4.00
CA GLN A 163 -0.76 14.78 -3.11
C GLN A 163 0.46 14.03 -3.67
N GLU A 164 0.50 13.77 -4.98
CA GLU A 164 1.68 13.20 -5.66
C GLU A 164 2.92 14.08 -5.46
N LYS A 165 2.76 15.41 -5.57
CA LYS A 165 3.85 16.37 -5.37
C LYS A 165 4.34 16.44 -3.93
N GLU A 166 3.45 16.33 -2.94
CA GLU A 166 3.84 16.24 -1.53
C GLU A 166 4.61 14.94 -1.21
N ILE A 167 4.18 13.81 -1.79
CA ILE A 167 4.87 12.52 -1.67
C ILE A 167 6.25 12.59 -2.34
N GLU A 168 6.36 13.22 -3.51
CA GLU A 168 7.63 13.47 -4.21
C GLU A 168 8.60 14.28 -3.32
N GLN A 169 8.10 15.34 -2.68
CA GLN A 169 8.89 16.19 -1.77
C GLN A 169 9.36 15.43 -0.52
N GLN A 170 8.50 14.59 0.06
CA GLN A 170 8.87 13.74 1.20
C GLN A 170 9.93 12.70 0.82
N LYS A 171 9.86 12.14 -0.39
CA LYS A 171 10.89 11.24 -0.93
C LYS A 171 12.21 11.97 -1.12
N GLU A 172 12.21 13.19 -1.66
CA GLU A 172 13.41 14.00 -1.80
C GLU A 172 14.07 14.32 -0.45
N ASP A 173 13.29 14.70 0.56
CA ASP A 173 13.80 15.00 1.91
C ASP A 173 14.36 13.77 2.61
N LYS A 174 13.74 12.60 2.41
CA LYS A 174 14.26 11.32 2.90
C LYS A 174 15.59 10.99 2.23
N ASN A 175 15.67 11.08 0.90
CA ASN A 175 16.89 10.83 0.14
C ASN A 175 18.03 11.78 0.54
N LYS A 176 17.72 13.05 0.84
CA LYS A 176 18.70 14.03 1.32
C LYS A 176 19.26 13.68 2.70
N LYS A 177 18.42 13.26 3.64
CA LYS A 177 18.83 12.82 4.99
C LYS A 177 19.61 11.50 4.95
N GLU A 178 19.22 10.59 4.06
CA GLU A 178 19.92 9.34 3.81
C GLU A 178 21.35 9.59 3.31
N LYS A 179 21.51 10.56 2.40
CA LYS A 179 22.82 11.00 1.92
C LYS A 179 23.70 11.59 3.04
N GLU A 180 23.15 12.43 3.91
CA GLU A 180 23.89 12.98 5.07
C GLU A 180 24.35 11.88 6.05
N LEU A 181 23.51 10.85 6.24
CA LEU A 181 23.86 9.68 7.05
C LEU A 181 24.99 8.87 6.41
N LEU A 182 24.91 8.61 5.10
CA LEU A 182 25.96 7.94 4.32
C LEU A 182 27.30 8.67 4.44
N ASP A 183 27.33 9.99 4.31
CA ASP A 183 28.57 10.78 4.43
C ASP A 183 29.23 10.62 5.81
N LYS A 184 28.42 10.53 6.87
CA LYS A 184 28.91 10.27 8.23
C LYS A 184 29.43 8.84 8.42
N LEU A 185 28.76 7.85 7.83
CA LEU A 185 29.23 6.46 7.85
C LEU A 185 30.56 6.31 7.10
N HIS A 186 30.75 7.01 5.98
CA HIS A 186 32.02 7.08 5.28
C HIS A 186 33.12 7.73 6.14
N THR A 187 32.77 8.78 6.90
CA THR A 187 33.71 9.42 7.84
C THR A 187 34.18 8.44 8.92
N ILE A 188 33.26 7.65 9.48
CA ILE A 188 33.58 6.60 10.46
C ILE A 188 34.49 5.55 9.84
N LEU A 189 34.17 5.10 8.61
CA LEU A 189 34.99 4.11 7.91
C LEU A 189 36.43 4.59 7.70
N ASN A 190 36.61 5.86 7.35
CA ASN A 190 37.95 6.44 7.21
C ASN A 190 38.70 6.49 8.54
N LEU A 191 38.03 6.88 9.63
CA LEU A 191 38.64 6.85 10.97
C LEU A 191 39.01 5.43 11.43
N MET A 192 38.25 4.41 11.02
CA MET A 192 38.61 3.00 11.26
C MET A 192 39.88 2.60 10.50
N LYS A 193 40.00 3.01 9.23
CA LYS A 193 41.20 2.76 8.42
C LYS A 193 42.43 3.47 8.97
N GLU A 194 42.31 4.72 9.37
CA GLU A 194 43.39 5.47 10.03
C GLU A 194 43.83 4.81 11.35
N LEU A 195 42.88 4.24 12.10
CA LEU A 195 43.18 3.51 13.33
C LEU A 195 43.93 2.20 13.01
N PHE A 196 43.53 1.50 11.96
CA PHE A 196 44.20 0.28 11.49
C PHE A 196 45.64 0.56 11.05
N GLU A 197 45.87 1.58 10.23
CA GLU A 197 47.21 2.00 9.82
C GLU A 197 48.10 2.33 11.03
N SER A 198 47.57 3.07 12.01
CA SER A 198 48.30 3.41 13.24
C SER A 198 48.60 2.21 14.14
N VAL A 199 47.82 1.13 14.04
CA VAL A 199 48.09 -0.14 14.73
C VAL A 199 49.14 -0.96 13.96
N ASN A 200 49.23 -0.82 12.63
CA ASN A 200 50.08 -1.64 11.76
C ASN A 200 51.46 -1.04 11.44
N ASP A 201 51.67 0.27 11.62
CA ASP A 201 52.94 0.99 11.38
C ASP A 201 54.15 0.53 12.23
N PHE A 202 54.02 -0.54 13.03
CA PHE A 202 55.11 -1.12 13.81
C PHE A 202 55.88 -2.24 13.08
N ASP A 203 55.30 -2.87 12.04
CA ASP A 203 55.89 -4.06 11.40
C ASP A 203 57.02 -3.74 10.39
N GLN A 204 57.08 -2.50 9.89
CA GLN A 204 58.12 -2.06 8.95
C GLN A 204 59.40 -1.51 9.60
N ALA A 205 59.42 -1.28 10.92
CA ALA A 205 60.61 -0.78 11.60
C ALA A 205 61.54 -1.90 12.13
N LEU A 206 61.07 -3.15 12.19
CA LEU A 206 61.84 -4.30 12.73
C LEU A 206 62.42 -5.23 11.64
N THR A 207 62.03 -5.07 10.38
CA THR A 207 62.42 -5.96 9.28
C THR A 207 63.72 -5.55 8.56
N TYR A 208 64.38 -4.45 8.96
CA TYR A 208 65.62 -3.97 8.30
C TYR A 208 66.92 -4.11 9.14
N GLU A 209 66.87 -4.67 10.36
CA GLU A 209 68.07 -4.91 11.20
C GLU A 209 68.48 -6.39 11.29
N MET A 210 67.89 -7.29 10.48
CA MET A 210 68.21 -8.73 10.48
C MET A 210 68.80 -9.26 9.15
N SER A 211 69.61 -8.45 8.46
CA SER A 211 70.45 -8.96 7.36
C SER A 211 71.81 -8.27 7.35
N ASP A 212 72.72 -8.69 8.24
CA ASP A 212 74.06 -9.09 7.79
C ASP A 212 74.83 -9.77 8.93
N ASP A 213 75.16 -11.03 8.67
CA ASP A 213 76.15 -11.84 9.35
C ASP A 213 77.53 -11.23 9.08
N ASN A 214 78.33 -10.96 10.12
CA ASN A 214 79.71 -11.44 10.24
C ASN A 214 80.58 -10.61 11.21
N ASN A 215 81.19 -11.37 12.11
CA ASN A 215 82.56 -11.24 12.59
C ASN A 215 82.95 -10.08 13.54
N SER A 216 83.55 -10.54 14.65
CA SER A 216 84.66 -9.89 15.37
C SER A 216 84.54 -8.40 15.70
N ASP A 217 83.93 -8.12 16.86
CA ASP A 217 84.62 -7.38 17.94
C ASP A 217 83.70 -7.42 19.18
N PHE A 218 83.70 -8.57 19.84
CA PHE A 218 83.01 -8.82 21.12
C PHE A 218 83.60 -7.97 22.27
N ASP A 219 84.70 -7.24 22.01
CA ASP A 219 85.30 -6.25 22.92
C ASP A 219 84.81 -4.80 22.67
N LYS A 220 84.00 -4.51 21.64
CA LYS A 220 83.37 -3.18 21.44
C LYS A 220 81.92 -3.05 21.92
N ILE A 221 81.24 -4.16 22.25
CA ILE A 221 79.95 -4.10 22.95
C ILE A 221 80.12 -4.20 24.48
N ILE A 222 81.27 -4.73 24.96
CA ILE A 222 81.64 -4.76 26.38
C ILE A 222 82.13 -3.38 26.90
N LEU A 223 82.20 -2.34 26.06
CA LEU A 223 82.30 -0.93 26.47
C LEU A 223 80.99 -0.11 26.30
N GLY A 224 79.93 -0.71 25.72
CA GLY A 224 78.59 -0.10 25.58
C GLY A 224 77.50 -0.75 26.43
N PHE A 225 77.64 -2.02 26.83
CA PHE A 225 76.64 -2.77 27.58
C PHE A 225 77.05 -3.04 29.05
N ASN A 226 78.35 -2.95 29.38
CA ASN A 226 78.82 -2.92 30.77
C ASN A 226 78.63 -1.56 31.47
N ALA A 227 78.13 -0.53 30.80
CA ALA A 227 77.59 0.65 31.47
C ALA A 227 76.12 0.46 31.90
N ARG A 228 75.38 -0.53 31.34
CA ARG A 228 73.92 -0.67 31.53
C ARG A 228 73.45 -2.01 32.12
N VAL A 229 74.24 -3.09 32.09
CA VAL A 229 73.93 -4.37 32.79
C VAL A 229 74.84 -4.69 33.98
N ILE A 230 76.00 -4.02 34.16
CA ILE A 230 76.66 -3.90 35.48
C ILE A 230 75.75 -3.17 36.49
N ALA A 231 74.79 -2.40 35.99
CA ALA A 231 73.70 -1.85 36.79
C ALA A 231 72.58 -2.87 37.16
N PHE A 232 72.47 -4.05 36.52
CA PHE A 232 71.25 -4.87 36.64
C PHE A 232 71.44 -6.40 36.81
N LEU A 233 72.63 -6.99 36.63
CA LEU A 233 72.86 -8.43 36.90
C LEU A 233 74.12 -8.77 37.72
N LYS A 234 74.53 -7.99 38.74
CA LYS A 234 75.54 -8.55 39.68
C LYS A 234 75.00 -9.68 40.57
N LYS A 235 73.70 -10.02 40.52
CA LYS A 235 73.09 -10.99 41.45
C LYS A 235 71.95 -11.76 40.77
N ILE A 236 72.27 -12.64 39.81
CA ILE A 236 72.48 -14.09 40.01
C ILE A 236 71.17 -14.91 39.85
N LYS A 237 71.31 -16.01 39.08
CA LYS A 237 70.29 -16.99 38.68
C LYS A 237 69.99 -18.06 39.75
N TRP A 238 68.96 -18.84 39.41
CA TRP A 238 67.90 -19.36 40.28
C TRP A 238 68.12 -20.63 41.13
N PRO A 239 69.09 -21.53 40.88
CA PRO A 239 69.40 -22.57 41.87
C PRO A 239 70.07 -21.98 43.12
N SER A 240 70.64 -20.77 43.01
CA SER A 240 71.18 -20.01 44.14
C SER A 240 70.15 -19.07 44.77
N LEU A 241 69.05 -18.71 44.08
CA LEU A 241 68.03 -17.79 44.62
C LEU A 241 67.13 -18.49 45.67
N LEU A 242 66.85 -19.78 45.49
CA LEU A 242 66.03 -20.55 46.42
C LEU A 242 66.77 -20.82 47.75
N VAL A 243 68.09 -21.02 47.71
CA VAL A 243 68.93 -21.19 48.92
C VAL A 243 69.19 -19.84 49.61
N LEU A 244 69.26 -18.73 48.85
CA LEU A 244 69.44 -17.38 49.40
C LEU A 244 68.16 -16.82 50.03
N VAL A 245 66.98 -17.05 49.45
CA VAL A 245 65.71 -16.52 49.98
C VAL A 245 65.30 -17.25 51.26
N VAL A 246 65.56 -18.57 51.34
CA VAL A 246 65.30 -19.37 52.55
C VAL A 246 66.35 -19.09 53.66
N GLY A 247 67.60 -18.79 53.30
CA GLY A 247 68.64 -18.40 54.27
C GLY A 247 68.50 -16.96 54.81
N LEU A 248 68.14 -15.98 53.96
CA LEU A 248 68.07 -14.58 54.36
C LEU A 248 66.81 -14.27 55.19
N THR A 249 65.71 -14.98 54.94
CA THR A 249 64.48 -14.84 55.73
C THR A 249 64.66 -15.38 57.15
N PHE A 250 65.45 -16.44 57.36
CA PHE A 250 65.77 -16.97 58.68
C PHE A 250 66.75 -16.08 59.47
N TYR A 251 67.70 -15.42 58.79
CA TYR A 251 68.68 -14.51 59.41
C TYR A 251 68.06 -13.16 59.81
N LEU A 252 67.17 -12.58 58.98
CA LEU A 252 66.54 -11.28 59.27
C LEU A 252 65.47 -11.34 60.36
N LEU A 253 64.85 -12.52 60.59
CA LEU A 253 63.92 -12.76 61.69
C LEU A 253 64.59 -12.81 63.07
N THR A 254 65.93 -12.90 63.13
CA THR A 254 66.66 -13.12 64.39
C THR A 254 67.64 -12.01 64.78
N SER A 255 67.86 -10.96 63.97
CA SER A 255 69.00 -10.05 64.20
C SER A 255 68.77 -8.53 64.25
N HIS A 256 67.62 -7.91 63.87
CA HIS A 256 67.46 -6.45 64.05
C HIS A 256 66.03 -5.96 64.35
N LEU A 257 65.79 -5.59 65.61
CA LEU A 257 64.50 -5.09 66.16
C LEU A 257 64.05 -3.72 65.59
N VAL A 258 64.94 -2.95 64.95
CA VAL A 258 64.67 -1.59 64.45
C VAL A 258 63.91 -1.59 63.10
N PHE A 259 63.95 -2.70 62.34
CA PHE A 259 63.21 -2.83 61.08
C PHE A 259 61.70 -3.04 61.27
N LEU A 260 61.28 -3.53 62.44
CA LEU A 260 59.86 -3.66 62.80
C LEU A 260 59.17 -2.29 62.89
N ILE A 261 59.91 -1.28 63.37
CA ILE A 261 59.40 0.10 63.52
C ILE A 261 59.15 0.74 62.15
N TYR A 262 60.04 0.53 61.17
CA TYR A 262 59.85 1.07 59.82
C TYR A 262 58.66 0.46 59.08
N ILE A 263 58.43 -0.85 59.27
CA ILE A 263 57.29 -1.56 58.67
C ILE A 263 55.96 -1.09 59.31
N ILE A 264 55.95 -0.85 60.62
CA ILE A 264 54.78 -0.29 61.32
C ILE A 264 54.52 1.16 60.87
N VAL A 265 55.55 2.00 60.70
CA VAL A 265 55.40 3.38 60.19
C VAL A 265 54.88 3.41 58.75
N LEU A 266 55.33 2.49 57.89
CA LEU A 266 54.82 2.35 56.52
C LEU A 266 53.36 1.90 56.48
N MET A 267 52.96 0.98 57.36
CA MET A 267 51.55 0.56 57.48
C MET A 267 50.65 1.66 58.04
N VAL A 268 51.16 2.48 58.97
CA VAL A 268 50.42 3.65 59.49
C VAL A 268 50.28 4.74 58.44
N LEU A 269 51.32 5.02 57.64
CA LEU A 269 51.25 5.98 56.52
C LEU A 269 50.33 5.50 55.39
N ALA A 270 50.32 4.20 55.08
CA ALA A 270 49.38 3.61 54.13
C ALA A 270 47.93 3.66 54.63
N GLY A 271 47.72 3.45 55.94
CA GLY A 271 46.42 3.60 56.60
C GLY A 271 45.92 5.06 56.58
N ILE A 272 46.81 6.04 56.82
CA ILE A 272 46.48 7.47 56.76
C ILE A 272 46.17 7.89 55.31
N ALA A 273 46.93 7.43 54.32
CA ALA A 273 46.65 7.69 52.91
C ALA A 273 45.30 7.08 52.47
N ALA A 274 44.98 5.85 52.89
CA ALA A 274 43.69 5.21 52.63
C ALA A 274 42.53 5.94 53.33
N PHE A 275 42.74 6.46 54.55
CA PHE A 275 41.75 7.25 55.28
C PHE A 275 41.43 8.58 54.58
N PHE A 276 42.45 9.30 54.08
CA PHE A 276 42.25 10.54 53.31
C PHE A 276 41.67 10.30 51.90
N TRP A 277 41.94 9.15 51.27
CA TRP A 277 41.31 8.77 50.00
C TRP A 277 39.83 8.37 50.17
N SER A 278 39.48 7.64 51.25
CA SER A 278 38.09 7.28 51.55
C SER A 278 37.23 8.51 51.88
N LYS A 279 37.80 9.52 52.56
CA LYS A 279 37.08 10.74 52.95
C LYS A 279 36.86 11.73 51.78
N ARG A 280 37.60 11.60 50.67
CA ARG A 280 37.45 12.45 49.47
C ARG A 280 36.50 11.88 48.42
N LEU A 281 36.19 10.58 48.47
CA LEU A 281 35.20 9.91 47.62
C LEU A 281 33.78 9.85 48.23
N HIS A 282 33.61 10.29 49.48
CA HIS A 282 32.31 10.27 50.18
C HIS A 282 31.57 11.62 50.17
N ASN A 283 32.01 12.61 49.39
CA ASN A 283 31.38 13.93 49.37
C ASN A 283 30.75 14.37 48.05
N ASP A 284 30.60 13.48 47.06
CA ASP A 284 29.73 13.73 45.91
C ASP A 284 28.67 12.63 45.82
N GLU A 285 27.58 12.79 46.59
CA GLU A 285 26.29 12.16 46.28
C GLU A 285 25.61 12.85 45.07
N GLY A 286 26.40 13.18 44.04
CA GLY A 286 25.91 13.74 42.80
C GLY A 286 25.65 12.62 41.81
N THR A 287 24.38 12.24 41.62
CA THR A 287 23.98 11.48 40.43
C THR A 287 24.41 12.25 39.18
N SER A 288 25.44 11.78 38.48
CA SER A 288 25.81 12.35 37.18
C SER A 288 24.77 11.91 36.14
N GLY A 289 23.69 12.68 36.02
CA GLY A 289 22.71 12.55 34.93
C GLY A 289 22.96 13.63 33.87
N PHE A 290 22.54 13.37 32.63
CA PHE A 290 22.52 14.40 31.60
C PHE A 290 21.08 14.65 31.13
N GLU A 291 20.76 15.91 30.84
CA GLU A 291 19.46 16.34 30.32
C GLU A 291 19.62 16.71 28.84
N ILE A 292 18.92 16.00 27.95
CA ILE A 292 18.90 16.30 26.50
C ILE A 292 17.44 16.26 26.04
N ASP A 293 17.01 17.31 25.33
CA ASP A 293 15.68 17.40 24.70
C ASP A 293 14.50 17.04 25.66
N GLY A 294 14.62 17.40 26.96
CA GLY A 294 13.61 17.16 27.98
C GLY A 294 13.60 15.75 28.60
N TYR A 295 14.64 14.94 28.37
CA TYR A 295 14.88 13.67 29.04
C TYR A 295 15.94 13.81 30.12
N PHE A 296 15.63 13.43 31.35
CA PHE A 296 16.61 13.23 32.41
C PHE A 296 16.99 11.75 32.47
N MET A 297 18.26 11.45 32.20
CA MET A 297 18.79 10.09 32.19
C MET A 297 19.88 9.96 33.26
N PRO A 298 19.60 9.28 34.38
CA PRO A 298 20.64 9.00 35.38
C PRO A 298 21.61 7.96 34.82
N LEU A 299 22.91 8.25 34.92
CA LEU A 299 23.94 7.30 34.56
C LEU A 299 24.54 6.66 35.82
N LYS A 300 24.72 5.34 35.75
CA LYS A 300 25.61 4.59 36.64
C LYS A 300 26.59 3.84 35.76
N TYR A 301 27.89 4.13 35.93
CA TYR A 301 28.97 3.53 35.12
C TYR A 301 28.84 3.72 33.60
N GLY A 302 28.35 4.89 33.15
CA GLY A 302 28.20 5.21 31.72
C GLY A 302 26.97 4.61 31.05
N ARG A 303 26.11 3.91 31.82
CA ARG A 303 24.84 3.33 31.35
C ARG A 303 23.67 3.95 32.06
N ILE A 304 22.55 4.03 31.37
CA ILE A 304 21.30 4.48 31.97
C ILE A 304 20.90 3.49 33.05
N SER A 305 20.91 3.95 34.30
CA SER A 305 20.52 3.14 35.46
C SER A 305 19.90 4.04 36.50
N GLY A 306 18.70 3.68 36.92
CA GLY A 306 17.80 4.52 37.71
C GLY A 306 16.60 4.96 36.89
N GLN A 307 15.88 5.95 37.42
CA GLN A 307 14.63 6.40 36.86
C GLN A 307 14.88 7.42 35.74
N VAL A 308 14.58 7.03 34.50
CA VAL A 308 14.57 7.95 33.36
C VAL A 308 13.22 8.63 33.30
N THR A 309 13.23 9.96 33.31
CA THR A 309 12.01 10.76 33.12
C THR A 309 12.12 11.58 31.85
N SER A 310 11.01 11.74 31.15
CA SER A 310 10.90 12.67 30.03
C SER A 310 9.73 13.61 30.27
N LYS A 311 9.82 14.83 29.73
CA LYS A 311 8.78 15.85 29.82
C LYS A 311 8.35 16.32 28.43
N TYR A 312 7.11 16.76 28.33
CA TYR A 312 6.63 17.51 27.17
C TYR A 312 7.26 18.92 27.15
N GLN A 313 7.18 19.61 26.00
CA GLN A 313 7.58 21.02 25.91
C GLN A 313 6.87 21.93 26.94
N SER A 314 5.67 21.53 27.38
CA SER A 314 4.92 22.20 28.44
C SER A 314 5.48 21.97 29.86
N GLY A 315 6.52 21.15 30.03
CA GLY A 315 7.12 20.79 31.32
C GLY A 315 6.40 19.66 32.07
N LYS A 316 5.21 19.24 31.64
CA LYS A 316 4.49 18.08 32.21
C LYS A 316 5.25 16.78 31.93
N LYS A 317 5.22 15.82 32.87
CA LYS A 317 5.80 14.48 32.66
C LYS A 317 5.17 13.82 31.42
N LYS A 318 6.01 13.22 30.58
CA LYS A 318 5.66 12.47 29.37
C LYS A 318 5.90 10.98 29.57
N SER A 319 7.02 10.62 30.17
CA SER A 319 7.31 9.23 30.53
C SER A 319 8.21 9.15 31.75
N GLU A 320 8.15 8.01 32.41
CA GLU A 320 8.95 7.63 33.57
C GLU A 320 9.19 6.13 33.43
N SER A 321 10.43 5.72 33.51
CA SER A 321 10.80 4.31 33.32
C SER A 321 11.99 3.99 34.19
N GLY A 322 11.94 2.84 34.86
CA GLY A 322 13.11 2.27 35.49
C GLY A 322 14.04 1.67 34.44
N TRP A 323 15.33 1.91 34.62
CA TRP A 323 16.38 1.32 33.80
C TRP A 323 17.41 0.69 34.71
N LEU A 324 17.88 -0.49 34.32
CA LEU A 324 18.99 -1.18 34.93
C LEU A 324 19.96 -1.57 33.82
N ASP A 325 21.18 -1.04 33.88
CA ASP A 325 22.26 -1.33 32.93
C ASP A 325 21.87 -1.16 31.46
N GLY A 326 21.12 -0.10 31.14
CA GLY A 326 20.71 0.22 29.77
C GLY A 326 19.52 -0.60 29.24
N LYS A 327 18.92 -1.47 30.05
CA LYS A 327 17.64 -2.14 29.75
C LYS A 327 16.53 -1.58 30.62
N GLN A 328 15.31 -1.55 30.08
CA GLN A 328 14.14 -1.21 30.88
C GLN A 328 13.90 -2.30 31.93
N GLU A 329 13.72 -1.85 33.16
CA GLU A 329 13.54 -2.71 34.33
C GLU A 329 12.51 -2.07 35.26
N GLY A 330 11.49 -2.83 35.64
CA GLY A 330 10.38 -2.36 36.45
C GLY A 330 9.34 -1.58 35.64
N LEU A 331 8.55 -0.77 36.35
CA LEU A 331 7.39 -0.08 35.80
C LEU A 331 7.79 1.11 34.92
N GLN A 332 7.33 1.08 33.67
CA GLN A 332 7.26 2.25 32.81
C GLN A 332 5.86 2.83 32.87
N THR A 333 5.76 4.11 33.19
CA THR A 333 4.53 4.90 33.09
C THR A 333 4.69 5.96 32.00
N MET A 334 3.71 6.05 31.12
CA MET A 334 3.59 7.12 30.12
C MET A 334 2.36 7.97 30.43
N TRP A 335 2.42 9.24 30.05
CA TRP A 335 1.31 10.19 30.24
C TRP A 335 1.00 10.90 28.94
N HIS A 336 -0.28 11.13 28.72
CA HIS A 336 -0.80 12.00 27.66
C HIS A 336 -0.42 13.46 27.91
N LYS A 337 -0.48 14.31 26.87
CA LYS A 337 -0.19 15.75 26.99
C LYS A 337 -1.04 16.48 28.03
N ASN A 338 -2.25 15.99 28.30
CA ASN A 338 -3.13 16.55 29.32
C ASN A 338 -2.66 16.22 30.76
N GLY A 339 -1.79 15.24 30.94
CA GLY A 339 -1.27 14.76 32.22
C GLY A 339 -1.95 13.51 32.77
N GLN A 340 -2.96 12.96 32.06
CA GLN A 340 -3.54 11.66 32.37
C GLN A 340 -2.58 10.54 31.98
N LYS A 341 -2.64 9.39 32.68
CA LYS A 341 -1.85 8.21 32.31
C LYS A 341 -2.23 7.76 30.90
N GLU A 342 -1.24 7.33 30.15
CA GLU A 342 -1.37 6.76 28.80
C GLU A 342 -1.18 5.25 28.85
N SER A 343 -0.14 4.80 29.54
CA SER A 343 0.13 3.37 29.71
C SER A 343 0.99 3.10 30.92
N GLU A 344 0.88 1.89 31.43
CA GLU A 344 1.71 1.30 32.47
C GLU A 344 2.16 -0.07 31.99
N VAL A 345 3.45 -0.24 31.83
CA VAL A 345 4.07 -1.42 31.24
C VAL A 345 5.21 -1.83 32.16
N ASN A 346 5.15 -3.03 32.72
CA ASN A 346 6.27 -3.54 33.49
C ASN A 346 7.25 -4.27 32.58
N TYR A 347 8.55 -4.06 32.81
CA TYR A 347 9.63 -4.69 32.05
C TYR A 347 10.53 -5.49 32.96
N VAL A 348 10.95 -6.66 32.48
CA VAL A 348 12.02 -7.46 33.08
C VAL A 348 13.03 -7.75 31.98
N ASN A 349 14.28 -7.32 32.19
CA ASN A 349 15.36 -7.46 31.22
C ASN A 349 15.02 -6.89 29.82
N GLY A 350 14.30 -5.76 29.77
CA GLY A 350 13.89 -5.10 28.55
C GLY A 350 12.73 -5.77 27.78
N LYS A 351 12.15 -6.86 28.31
CA LYS A 351 10.94 -7.48 27.76
C LYS A 351 9.75 -7.11 28.63
N ARG A 352 8.57 -6.93 28.00
CA ARG A 352 7.33 -6.71 28.75
C ARG A 352 6.99 -7.95 29.57
N GLU A 353 6.68 -7.73 30.83
CA GLU A 353 6.42 -8.79 31.81
C GLU A 353 5.34 -8.31 32.78
N GLY A 354 4.32 -9.12 33.01
CA GLY A 354 3.21 -8.78 33.90
C GLY A 354 2.11 -7.97 33.23
N LEU A 355 1.20 -7.45 34.06
CA LEU A 355 0.03 -6.71 33.60
C LEU A 355 0.45 -5.39 32.94
N THR A 356 0.04 -5.22 31.71
CA THR A 356 0.17 -3.96 30.97
C THR A 356 -1.20 -3.33 30.83
N THR A 357 -1.32 -2.04 31.17
CA THR A 357 -2.57 -1.28 31.11
C THR A 357 -2.40 -0.04 30.24
N TRP A 358 -3.43 0.31 29.47
CA TRP A 358 -3.51 1.53 28.69
C TRP A 358 -4.76 2.32 29.06
N TRP A 359 -4.72 3.63 28.85
CA TRP A 359 -5.81 4.56 29.18
C TRP A 359 -6.17 5.48 28.01
N HIS A 360 -7.44 5.84 27.94
CA HIS A 360 -7.97 6.78 26.95
C HIS A 360 -7.50 8.21 27.24
N HIS A 361 -7.06 8.91 26.20
CA HIS A 361 -6.53 10.26 26.34
C HIS A 361 -7.58 11.33 26.70
N THR A 362 -8.85 11.09 26.41
CA THR A 362 -9.92 12.07 26.64
C THR A 362 -10.57 11.93 28.02
N SER A 363 -10.88 10.70 28.42
CA SER A 363 -11.61 10.42 29.67
C SER A 363 -10.71 10.06 30.83
N GLY A 364 -9.51 9.53 30.58
CA GLY A 364 -8.65 8.96 31.62
C GLY A 364 -9.13 7.59 32.12
N GLU A 365 -10.16 7.01 31.51
CA GLU A 365 -10.59 5.63 31.77
C GLU A 365 -9.63 4.63 31.12
N LYS A 366 -9.57 3.40 31.64
CA LYS A 366 -8.79 2.33 30.99
C LYS A 366 -9.28 2.14 29.56
N SER A 367 -8.38 1.89 28.63
CA SER A 367 -8.70 1.53 27.24
C SER A 367 -8.49 0.06 26.99
N SER A 368 -7.45 -0.53 27.57
CA SER A 368 -7.24 -1.97 27.56
C SER A 368 -6.23 -2.41 28.63
N GLU A 369 -6.23 -3.69 28.94
CA GLU A 369 -5.18 -4.33 29.72
C GLU A 369 -4.94 -5.75 29.23
N VAL A 370 -3.71 -6.23 29.36
CA VAL A 370 -3.33 -7.62 29.05
C VAL A 370 -2.04 -7.97 29.79
N ASN A 371 -1.89 -9.23 30.17
CA ASN A 371 -0.66 -9.71 30.76
C ASN A 371 0.36 -10.09 29.67
N TYR A 372 1.65 -9.88 29.96
CA TYR A 372 2.76 -10.32 29.11
C TYR A 372 3.63 -11.30 29.87
N VAL A 373 4.10 -12.34 29.17
CA VAL A 373 5.13 -13.27 29.65
C VAL A 373 6.22 -13.31 28.59
N ASN A 374 7.44 -12.94 28.96
CA ASN A 374 8.60 -12.88 28.07
C ASN A 374 8.36 -12.06 26.78
N GLY A 375 7.62 -10.96 26.89
CA GLY A 375 7.29 -10.07 25.77
C GLY A 375 6.15 -10.55 24.87
N LYS A 376 5.53 -11.70 25.13
CA LYS A 376 4.34 -12.19 24.42
C LYS A 376 3.09 -11.98 25.27
N ARG A 377 1.96 -11.65 24.63
CA ARG A 377 0.67 -11.55 25.33
C ARG A 377 0.25 -12.93 25.85
N GLU A 378 -0.22 -12.96 27.08
CA GLU A 378 -0.62 -14.18 27.77
C GLU A 378 -1.85 -13.87 28.64
N GLY A 379 -2.86 -14.74 28.60
CA GLY A 379 -4.09 -14.59 29.37
C GLY A 379 -5.10 -13.61 28.76
N LEU A 380 -6.07 -13.22 29.58
CA LEU A 380 -7.20 -12.39 29.17
C LEU A 380 -6.75 -10.95 28.88
N LYS A 381 -7.03 -10.51 27.65
CA LYS A 381 -7.00 -9.10 27.28
C LYS A 381 -8.42 -8.55 27.41
N THR A 382 -8.55 -7.46 28.16
CA THR A 382 -9.82 -6.74 28.29
C THR A 382 -9.67 -5.36 27.67
N GLY A 383 -10.69 -4.92 26.93
CA GLY A 383 -10.79 -3.59 26.35
C GLY A 383 -12.02 -2.86 26.90
N TRP A 384 -11.92 -1.53 27.00
CA TRP A 384 -13.00 -0.65 27.44
C TRP A 384 -13.19 0.51 26.46
N ASP A 385 -14.43 0.99 26.35
CA ASP A 385 -14.77 2.21 25.63
C ASP A 385 -14.29 3.46 26.39
N TYR A 386 -14.44 4.64 25.76
CA TYR A 386 -14.01 5.90 26.36
C TYR A 386 -14.80 6.28 27.62
N ARG A 387 -15.91 5.60 27.94
CA ARG A 387 -16.73 5.82 29.15
C ARG A 387 -16.44 4.77 30.24
N GLY A 388 -15.43 3.92 30.05
CA GLY A 388 -15.06 2.88 31.01
C GLY A 388 -15.98 1.66 30.99
N LYS A 389 -16.86 1.50 29.98
CA LYS A 389 -17.63 0.28 29.79
C LYS A 389 -16.83 -0.73 28.99
N LYS A 390 -16.87 -2.00 29.39
CA LYS A 390 -16.17 -3.08 28.68
C LYS A 390 -16.63 -3.13 27.22
N SER A 391 -15.68 -3.20 26.29
CA SER A 391 -15.92 -3.18 24.84
C SER A 391 -15.42 -4.46 24.16
N SER A 392 -14.44 -5.14 24.73
CA SER A 392 -13.93 -6.41 24.20
C SER A 392 -13.22 -7.25 25.26
N GLU A 393 -13.21 -8.57 25.06
CA GLU A 393 -12.45 -9.54 25.82
C GLU A 393 -11.97 -10.64 24.89
N VAL A 394 -10.70 -10.99 24.98
CA VAL A 394 -10.11 -12.10 24.23
C VAL A 394 -8.92 -12.67 24.97
N ASN A 395 -8.80 -13.98 24.99
CA ASN A 395 -7.67 -14.64 25.64
C ASN A 395 -6.51 -14.85 24.66
N TYR A 396 -5.28 -14.74 25.17
CA TYR A 396 -4.05 -14.97 24.43
C TYR A 396 -3.26 -16.13 25.04
N VAL A 397 -2.69 -16.98 24.19
CA VAL A 397 -1.71 -17.99 24.58
C VAL A 397 -0.50 -17.84 23.69
N ASN A 398 0.68 -17.60 24.28
CA ASN A 398 1.94 -17.41 23.57
C ASN A 398 1.88 -16.33 22.47
N GLY A 399 1.12 -15.25 22.71
CA GLY A 399 0.96 -14.13 21.79
C GLY A 399 -0.07 -14.33 20.67
N LYS A 400 -0.75 -15.48 20.61
CA LYS A 400 -1.85 -15.75 19.67
C LYS A 400 -3.20 -15.72 20.37
N GLN A 401 -4.25 -15.27 19.68
CA GLN A 401 -5.62 -15.34 20.21
C GLN A 401 -6.05 -16.81 20.34
N GLU A 402 -6.69 -17.14 21.46
CA GLU A 402 -7.11 -18.49 21.82
C GLU A 402 -8.41 -18.43 22.63
N GLY A 403 -9.41 -19.22 22.23
CA GLY A 403 -10.72 -19.27 22.88
C GLY A 403 -11.67 -18.15 22.42
N LEU A 404 -12.68 -17.87 23.24
CA LEU A 404 -13.75 -16.94 22.92
C LEU A 404 -13.27 -15.49 22.99
N GLU A 405 -13.49 -14.76 21.91
CA GLU A 405 -13.51 -13.31 21.87
C GLU A 405 -14.96 -12.83 21.94
N THR A 406 -15.26 -11.92 22.86
CA THR A 406 -16.55 -11.25 22.98
C THR A 406 -16.36 -9.76 22.82
N MET A 407 -17.25 -9.10 22.09
CA MET A 407 -17.30 -7.67 21.87
C MET A 407 -18.66 -7.15 22.30
N TRP A 408 -18.67 -5.94 22.87
CA TRP A 408 -19.89 -5.28 23.34
C TRP A 408 -20.10 -3.94 22.66
N PHE A 409 -21.36 -3.56 22.52
CA PHE A 409 -21.77 -2.23 22.15
C PHE A 409 -21.61 -1.26 23.33
N GLU A 410 -21.64 0.02 22.99
CA GLU A 410 -21.69 1.15 23.92
C GLU A 410 -22.82 1.10 24.97
N ASN A 411 -23.94 0.44 24.63
CA ASN A 411 -25.06 0.26 25.54
C ASN A 411 -24.85 -0.90 26.53
N GLY A 412 -23.82 -1.73 26.34
CA GLY A 412 -23.50 -2.90 27.15
C GLY A 412 -24.05 -4.22 26.61
N GLU A 413 -24.85 -4.19 25.55
CA GLU A 413 -25.32 -5.40 24.85
C GLU A 413 -24.18 -6.01 24.04
N LYS A 414 -24.24 -7.32 23.78
CA LYS A 414 -23.26 -8.00 22.92
C LYS A 414 -23.31 -7.42 21.50
N ASN A 415 -22.14 -7.25 20.90
CA ASN A 415 -21.95 -6.82 19.51
C ASN A 415 -21.47 -7.99 18.64
N GLY A 416 -20.54 -8.79 19.16
CA GLY A 416 -20.03 -9.95 18.43
C GLY A 416 -19.32 -10.95 19.32
N GLU A 417 -19.27 -12.19 18.85
CA GLU A 417 -18.60 -13.31 19.52
C GLU A 417 -17.99 -14.20 18.47
N THR A 418 -16.72 -14.54 18.64
CA THR A 418 -15.99 -15.46 17.76
C THR A 418 -15.03 -16.29 18.58
N ASN A 419 -14.74 -17.51 18.15
CA ASN A 419 -13.73 -18.34 18.79
C ASN A 419 -12.45 -18.35 17.95
N PHE A 420 -11.31 -18.35 18.63
CA PHE A 420 -10.00 -18.48 18.01
C PHE A 420 -9.30 -19.76 18.46
N LYS A 421 -8.53 -20.33 17.54
CA LYS A 421 -7.57 -21.41 17.81
C LYS A 421 -6.29 -21.10 17.08
N ASP A 422 -5.17 -21.02 17.80
CA ASP A 422 -3.86 -20.69 17.23
C ASP A 422 -3.85 -19.37 16.42
N GLY A 423 -4.65 -18.39 16.84
CA GLY A 423 -4.79 -17.09 16.18
C GLY A 423 -5.62 -17.11 14.89
N LYS A 424 -6.31 -18.21 14.57
CA LYS A 424 -7.27 -18.30 13.46
C LYS A 424 -8.69 -18.45 14.00
N GLN A 425 -9.69 -17.90 13.31
CA GLN A 425 -11.08 -18.12 13.67
C GLN A 425 -11.46 -19.60 13.53
N GLU A 426 -12.16 -20.12 14.52
CA GLU A 426 -12.53 -21.53 14.64
C GLU A 426 -13.87 -21.62 15.37
N GLY A 427 -14.88 -22.23 14.77
CA GLY A 427 -16.22 -22.33 15.35
C GLY A 427 -17.15 -21.17 14.98
N LEU A 428 -18.20 -21.00 15.77
CA LEU A 428 -19.26 -20.04 15.50
C LEU A 428 -18.79 -18.59 15.65
N TYR A 429 -19.10 -17.77 14.66
CA TYR A 429 -19.00 -16.33 14.67
C TYR A 429 -20.41 -15.74 14.61
N THR A 430 -20.77 -14.95 15.60
CA THR A 430 -22.10 -14.33 15.71
C THR A 430 -21.93 -12.84 15.91
N LEU A 431 -22.77 -12.05 15.26
CA LEU A 431 -22.95 -10.63 15.50
C LEU A 431 -24.40 -10.35 15.91
N TRP A 432 -24.57 -9.25 16.63
CA TRP A 432 -25.86 -8.78 17.10
C TRP A 432 -26.10 -7.34 16.64
N HIS A 433 -27.36 -6.97 16.54
CA HIS A 433 -27.82 -5.59 16.44
C HIS A 433 -27.79 -4.93 17.82
N LYS A 434 -27.81 -3.59 17.86
CA LYS A 434 -27.81 -2.83 19.14
C LYS A 434 -29.00 -3.14 20.04
N ASN A 435 -30.08 -3.68 19.50
CA ASN A 435 -31.28 -4.10 20.23
C ASN A 435 -31.18 -5.51 20.84
N GLY A 436 -30.03 -6.20 20.70
CA GLY A 436 -29.77 -7.52 21.25
C GLY A 436 -30.24 -8.69 20.38
N GLN A 437 -30.86 -8.44 19.23
CA GLN A 437 -31.18 -9.50 18.26
C GLN A 437 -29.94 -9.85 17.42
N LYS A 438 -29.82 -11.09 16.94
CA LYS A 438 -28.71 -11.46 16.04
C LYS A 438 -28.81 -10.65 14.74
N SER A 439 -27.66 -10.31 14.17
CA SER A 439 -27.56 -9.66 12.85
C SER A 439 -26.89 -10.57 11.82
N PHE A 440 -25.99 -11.44 12.27
CA PHE A 440 -25.20 -12.31 11.42
C PHE A 440 -24.69 -13.53 12.20
N GLU A 441 -24.58 -14.68 11.55
CA GLU A 441 -24.01 -15.88 12.12
C GLU A 441 -23.40 -16.74 11.02
N VAL A 442 -22.18 -17.25 11.23
CA VAL A 442 -21.51 -18.21 10.34
C VAL A 442 -20.50 -19.02 11.14
N ASN A 443 -20.16 -20.23 10.70
CA ASN A 443 -19.11 -21.03 11.31
C ASN A 443 -17.78 -20.90 10.54
N TYR A 444 -16.67 -20.94 11.24
CA TYR A 444 -15.31 -20.95 10.68
C TYR A 444 -14.61 -22.26 10.99
N VAL A 445 -13.81 -22.76 10.04
CA VAL A 445 -12.89 -23.88 10.24
C VAL A 445 -11.52 -23.46 9.71
N ASN A 446 -10.51 -23.43 10.58
CA ASN A 446 -9.15 -22.99 10.25
C ASN A 446 -9.09 -21.61 9.57
N GLY A 447 -9.94 -20.67 9.98
CA GLY A 447 -10.03 -19.31 9.45
C GLY A 447 -10.79 -19.18 8.12
N LYS A 448 -11.47 -20.22 7.64
CA LYS A 448 -12.34 -20.17 6.46
C LYS A 448 -13.80 -20.37 6.85
N GLN A 449 -14.73 -19.68 6.19
CA GLN A 449 -16.16 -19.88 6.38
C GLN A 449 -16.58 -21.30 5.96
N GLU A 450 -17.43 -21.92 6.76
CA GLU A 450 -17.90 -23.30 6.59
C GLU A 450 -19.34 -23.42 7.11
N GLY A 451 -20.22 -24.08 6.35
CA GLY A 451 -21.60 -24.31 6.72
C GLY A 451 -22.52 -23.10 6.47
N LEU A 452 -23.65 -23.06 7.18
CA LEU A 452 -24.69 -22.06 6.99
C LEU A 452 -24.27 -20.70 7.56
N GLU A 453 -24.29 -19.70 6.69
CA GLU A 453 -24.30 -18.29 7.04
C GLU A 453 -25.75 -17.79 7.08
N THR A 454 -26.14 -17.08 8.13
CA THR A 454 -27.47 -16.47 8.26
C THR A 454 -27.33 -15.00 8.65
N MET A 455 -28.17 -14.16 8.06
CA MET A 455 -28.28 -12.73 8.29
C MET A 455 -29.70 -12.40 8.72
N TRP A 456 -29.85 -11.45 9.63
CA TRP A 456 -31.14 -11.00 10.15
C TRP A 456 -31.26 -9.48 10.09
N PHE A 457 -32.49 -9.00 9.88
CA PHE A 457 -32.84 -7.59 10.02
C PHE A 457 -32.89 -7.17 11.49
N GLU A 458 -32.92 -5.86 11.75
CA GLU A 458 -33.09 -5.32 13.11
C GLU A 458 -34.44 -5.66 13.75
N ASN A 459 -35.42 -6.17 12.99
CA ASN A 459 -36.69 -6.67 13.55
C ASN A 459 -36.61 -8.15 13.98
N GLY A 460 -35.50 -8.85 13.67
CA GLY A 460 -35.25 -10.24 14.00
C GLY A 460 -35.71 -11.23 12.93
N GLU A 461 -36.32 -10.75 11.85
CA GLU A 461 -36.65 -11.57 10.70
C GLU A 461 -35.39 -11.86 9.86
N LYS A 462 -35.40 -12.99 9.15
CA LYS A 462 -34.28 -13.36 8.27
C LYS A 462 -34.16 -12.32 7.14
N ASN A 463 -32.92 -11.91 6.89
CA ASN A 463 -32.52 -11.06 5.76
C ASN A 463 -31.88 -11.89 4.66
N GLY A 464 -31.05 -12.87 5.04
CA GLY A 464 -30.39 -13.73 4.07
C GLY A 464 -29.83 -14.99 4.68
N GLU A 465 -29.60 -16.01 3.85
CA GLU A 465 -28.91 -17.22 4.26
C GLU A 465 -28.21 -17.84 3.05
N THR A 466 -26.98 -18.34 3.25
CA THR A 466 -26.20 -19.04 2.23
C THR A 466 -25.35 -20.11 2.90
N ASN A 467 -24.84 -21.08 2.14
CA ASN A 467 -23.89 -22.05 2.68
C ASN A 467 -22.49 -21.81 2.10
N PHE A 468 -21.49 -22.10 2.92
CA PHE A 468 -20.09 -22.05 2.56
C PHE A 468 -19.44 -23.42 2.71
N LYS A 469 -18.47 -23.70 1.84
CA LYS A 469 -17.59 -24.85 1.93
C LYS A 469 -16.18 -24.41 1.56
N ASP A 470 -15.21 -24.65 2.45
CA ASP A 470 -13.82 -24.25 2.26
C ASP A 470 -13.63 -22.74 1.94
N GLY A 471 -14.50 -21.89 2.49
CA GLY A 471 -14.51 -20.44 2.25
C GLY A 471 -15.13 -20.01 0.92
N LYS A 472 -15.79 -20.90 0.17
CA LYS A 472 -16.53 -20.58 -1.06
C LYS A 472 -18.02 -20.82 -0.87
N GLN A 473 -18.86 -20.00 -1.49
CA GLN A 473 -20.30 -20.22 -1.50
C GLN A 473 -20.66 -21.52 -2.22
N GLU A 474 -21.54 -22.31 -1.62
CA GLU A 474 -21.96 -23.63 -2.07
C GLU A 474 -23.44 -23.83 -1.73
N GLY A 475 -24.26 -24.29 -2.66
CA GLY A 475 -25.69 -24.51 -2.45
C GLY A 475 -26.55 -23.25 -2.52
N LEU A 476 -27.72 -23.29 -1.88
CA LEU A 476 -28.75 -22.26 -1.99
C LEU A 476 -28.37 -20.99 -1.22
N TYR A 477 -28.44 -19.86 -1.91
CA TYR A 477 -28.42 -18.52 -1.35
C TYR A 477 -29.81 -17.90 -1.50
N THR A 478 -30.38 -17.45 -0.39
CA THR A 478 -31.69 -16.79 -0.35
C THR A 478 -31.58 -15.45 0.36
N LEU A 479 -32.26 -14.43 -0.16
CA LEU A 479 -32.52 -13.16 0.50
C LEU A 479 -34.02 -12.95 0.69
N TRP A 480 -34.38 -12.21 1.73
CA TRP A 480 -35.75 -11.84 2.06
C TRP A 480 -35.90 -10.32 2.11
N HIS A 481 -37.10 -9.85 1.80
CA HIS A 481 -37.54 -8.48 2.08
C HIS A 481 -37.88 -8.33 3.57
N MET A 482 -37.95 -7.09 4.06
CA MET A 482 -38.29 -6.80 5.47
C MET A 482 -39.72 -7.22 5.87
N ASN A 483 -40.55 -7.63 4.91
CA ASN A 483 -41.90 -8.16 5.15
C ASN A 483 -41.94 -9.70 5.22
N GLY A 484 -40.77 -10.35 5.25
CA GLY A 484 -40.62 -11.80 5.34
C GLY A 484 -40.81 -12.57 4.03
N GLN A 485 -41.15 -11.89 2.92
CA GLN A 485 -41.21 -12.54 1.60
C GLN A 485 -39.81 -12.67 1.00
N LYS A 486 -39.59 -13.68 0.16
CA LYS A 486 -38.30 -13.81 -0.56
C LYS A 486 -38.09 -12.60 -1.46
N SER A 487 -36.86 -12.11 -1.51
CA SER A 487 -36.40 -11.07 -2.42
C SER A 487 -35.72 -11.69 -3.63
N PHE A 488 -34.83 -12.66 -3.40
CA PHE A 488 -34.28 -13.48 -4.45
C PHE A 488 -33.68 -14.78 -3.90
N GLU A 489 -33.53 -15.78 -4.76
CA GLU A 489 -32.74 -16.98 -4.47
C GLU A 489 -31.91 -17.41 -5.68
N THR A 490 -30.80 -18.10 -5.44
CA THR A 490 -29.92 -18.71 -6.46
C THR A 490 -29.13 -19.84 -5.84
N ASN A 491 -28.64 -20.78 -6.64
CA ASN A 491 -27.65 -21.74 -6.17
C ASN A 491 -26.23 -21.34 -6.58
N TYR A 492 -25.26 -21.72 -5.75
CA TYR A 492 -23.83 -21.63 -6.01
C TYR A 492 -23.20 -23.02 -6.02
N LYS A 493 -22.14 -23.16 -6.82
CA LYS A 493 -21.26 -24.33 -6.83
C LYS A 493 -19.83 -23.84 -6.99
N ASP A 494 -18.94 -24.21 -6.06
CA ASP A 494 -17.54 -23.78 -6.05
C ASP A 494 -17.38 -22.24 -6.13
N GLY A 495 -18.30 -21.49 -5.55
CA GLY A 495 -18.33 -20.02 -5.57
C GLY A 495 -18.86 -19.38 -6.87
N LYS A 496 -19.40 -20.16 -7.81
CA LYS A 496 -20.04 -19.66 -9.04
C LYS A 496 -21.54 -19.93 -9.03
N GLN A 497 -22.33 -19.03 -9.62
CA GLN A 497 -23.76 -19.26 -9.78
C GLN A 497 -24.03 -20.45 -10.71
N GLU A 498 -24.94 -21.32 -10.28
CA GLU A 498 -25.30 -22.55 -10.98
C GLU A 498 -26.80 -22.78 -10.83
N GLY A 499 -27.49 -23.11 -11.92
CA GLY A 499 -28.93 -23.35 -11.93
C GLY A 499 -29.78 -22.08 -11.86
N LEU A 500 -31.01 -22.26 -11.38
CA LEU A 500 -32.04 -21.22 -11.42
C LEU A 500 -31.81 -20.12 -10.39
N LYS A 501 -31.92 -18.88 -10.83
CA LYS A 501 -32.00 -17.68 -10.02
C LYS A 501 -33.36 -17.03 -10.21
N ILE A 502 -34.07 -16.79 -9.12
CA ILE A 502 -35.40 -16.19 -9.12
C ILE A 502 -35.37 -14.95 -8.23
N GLY A 503 -35.99 -13.86 -8.69
CA GLY A 503 -36.25 -12.66 -7.90
C GLY A 503 -37.74 -12.43 -7.73
N TRP A 504 -38.13 -11.78 -6.65
CA TRP A 504 -39.52 -11.40 -6.34
C TRP A 504 -39.61 -9.96 -5.87
N TYR A 505 -40.73 -9.31 -6.19
CA TYR A 505 -41.13 -8.05 -5.62
C TYR A 505 -41.63 -8.22 -4.17
N GLU A 506 -41.75 -7.13 -3.43
CA GLU A 506 -42.29 -7.13 -2.05
C GLU A 506 -43.75 -7.60 -1.96
N ASN A 507 -44.48 -7.63 -3.08
CA ASN A 507 -45.84 -8.17 -3.15
C ASN A 507 -45.89 -9.70 -3.40
N GLY A 508 -44.72 -10.34 -3.56
CA GLY A 508 -44.57 -11.79 -3.70
C GLY A 508 -44.65 -12.28 -5.14
N GLN A 509 -44.90 -11.39 -6.09
CA GLN A 509 -44.86 -11.72 -7.52
C GLN A 509 -43.39 -11.81 -7.98
N LYS A 510 -43.12 -12.72 -8.92
CA LYS A 510 -41.77 -12.81 -9.52
C LYS A 510 -41.43 -11.49 -10.21
N SER A 511 -40.19 -11.05 -10.05
CA SER A 511 -39.62 -9.92 -10.80
C SER A 511 -38.76 -10.42 -11.95
N PHE A 512 -38.01 -11.49 -11.74
CA PHE A 512 -37.25 -12.16 -12.80
C PHE A 512 -36.94 -13.62 -12.48
N GLU A 513 -36.60 -14.36 -13.51
CA GLU A 513 -36.16 -15.75 -13.44
C GLU A 513 -35.14 -15.97 -14.56
N THR A 514 -33.99 -16.52 -14.21
CA THR A 514 -32.90 -16.76 -15.16
C THR A 514 -32.09 -17.95 -14.69
N ASN A 515 -31.47 -18.67 -15.62
CA ASN A 515 -30.67 -19.84 -15.29
C ASN A 515 -29.19 -19.56 -15.54
N TYR A 516 -28.33 -20.07 -14.66
CA TYR A 516 -26.88 -19.94 -14.73
C TYR A 516 -26.21 -21.30 -14.92
N LYS A 517 -25.08 -21.29 -15.62
CA LYS A 517 -24.17 -22.43 -15.74
C LYS A 517 -22.74 -21.92 -15.69
N ASP A 518 -21.93 -22.45 -14.77
CA ASP A 518 -20.54 -22.02 -14.56
C ASP A 518 -20.38 -20.50 -14.37
N GLY A 519 -21.38 -19.85 -13.76
CA GLY A 519 -21.42 -18.40 -13.53
C GLY A 519 -21.84 -17.55 -14.73
N LYS A 520 -22.29 -18.15 -15.85
CA LYS A 520 -22.82 -17.45 -17.02
C LYS A 520 -24.32 -17.71 -17.17
N ILE A 521 -25.06 -16.74 -17.71
CA ILE A 521 -26.47 -16.92 -18.03
C ILE A 521 -26.61 -17.93 -19.17
N GLU A 522 -27.51 -18.90 -18.99
CA GLU A 522 -27.76 -20.01 -19.90
C GLU A 522 -29.26 -20.35 -19.90
N GLY A 523 -29.88 -20.36 -21.08
CA GLY A 523 -31.30 -20.63 -21.27
C GLY A 523 -32.18 -19.37 -21.17
N LEU A 524 -33.47 -19.60 -20.92
CA LEU A 524 -34.50 -18.58 -20.89
C LEU A 524 -34.35 -17.67 -19.66
N GLU A 525 -34.30 -16.37 -19.91
CA GLU A 525 -34.43 -15.32 -18.91
C GLU A 525 -35.77 -14.63 -19.11
N THR A 526 -36.56 -14.50 -18.05
CA THR A 526 -37.86 -13.82 -18.07
C THR A 526 -37.89 -12.76 -16.98
N SER A 527 -38.44 -11.58 -17.29
CA SER A 527 -38.77 -10.54 -16.31
C SER A 527 -40.26 -10.21 -16.35
N TRP A 528 -40.79 -9.80 -15.20
CA TRP A 528 -42.18 -9.39 -15.01
C TRP A 528 -42.23 -8.01 -14.35
N ASN A 529 -43.31 -7.28 -14.58
CA ASN A 529 -43.63 -6.06 -13.85
C ASN A 529 -44.26 -6.40 -12.48
N GLU A 530 -44.37 -5.41 -11.59
CA GLU A 530 -44.99 -5.56 -10.26
C GLU A 530 -46.47 -5.98 -10.29
N ASN A 531 -47.14 -5.87 -11.45
CA ASN A 531 -48.51 -6.34 -11.64
C ASN A 531 -48.60 -7.81 -12.11
N GLY A 532 -47.45 -8.47 -12.32
CA GLY A 532 -47.33 -9.89 -12.67
C GLY A 532 -47.37 -10.15 -14.17
N GLN A 533 -47.50 -9.10 -14.99
CA GLN A 533 -47.41 -9.22 -16.44
C GLN A 533 -45.95 -9.35 -16.88
N LYS A 534 -45.70 -10.20 -17.87
CA LYS A 534 -44.36 -10.31 -18.47
C LYS A 534 -43.94 -8.95 -19.01
N GLN A 535 -42.67 -8.62 -18.79
CA GLN A 535 -42.04 -7.41 -19.30
C GLN A 535 -41.05 -7.78 -20.41
N SER A 536 -40.25 -8.82 -20.20
CA SER A 536 -39.28 -9.32 -21.18
C SER A 536 -39.03 -10.81 -21.07
N GLU A 537 -38.59 -11.41 -22.18
CA GLU A 537 -38.23 -12.82 -22.28
C GLU A 537 -37.14 -12.95 -23.33
N VAL A 538 -36.01 -13.54 -22.98
CA VAL A 538 -34.85 -13.70 -23.85
C VAL A 538 -34.17 -15.04 -23.62
N ASP A 539 -33.89 -15.75 -24.69
CA ASP A 539 -33.01 -16.92 -24.63
C ASP A 539 -31.53 -16.49 -24.63
N ASN A 540 -30.73 -17.13 -23.80
CA ASN A 540 -29.30 -16.89 -23.67
C ASN A 540 -28.50 -18.18 -23.82
N LYS A 541 -27.28 -18.07 -24.34
CA LYS A 541 -26.31 -19.16 -24.45
C LYS A 541 -24.91 -18.64 -24.20
N ASP A 542 -24.16 -19.28 -23.30
CA ASP A 542 -22.79 -18.90 -22.94
C ASP A 542 -22.66 -17.42 -22.52
N GLY A 543 -23.69 -16.86 -21.89
CA GLY A 543 -23.76 -15.46 -21.47
C GLY A 543 -24.06 -14.44 -22.59
N LYS A 544 -24.48 -14.89 -23.77
CA LYS A 544 -24.92 -14.04 -24.89
C LYS A 544 -26.37 -14.33 -25.24
N ARG A 545 -27.09 -13.33 -25.76
CA ARG A 545 -28.43 -13.52 -26.31
C ARG A 545 -28.38 -14.45 -27.53
N GLU A 546 -29.27 -15.41 -27.56
CA GLU A 546 -29.37 -16.45 -28.60
C GLU A 546 -30.85 -16.80 -28.76
N GLY A 547 -31.41 -16.76 -29.97
CA GLY A 547 -32.83 -17.05 -30.18
C GLY A 547 -33.76 -15.84 -29.95
N LEU A 548 -34.99 -16.10 -29.55
CA LEU A 548 -36.06 -15.09 -29.53
C LEU A 548 -35.92 -14.15 -28.32
N TYR A 549 -36.06 -12.86 -28.58
CA TYR A 549 -36.21 -11.82 -27.56
C TYR A 549 -37.53 -11.11 -27.75
N THR A 550 -38.37 -11.13 -26.72
CA THR A 550 -39.69 -10.51 -26.72
C THR A 550 -39.79 -9.49 -25.59
N LEU A 551 -40.44 -8.37 -25.87
CA LEU A 551 -40.88 -7.38 -24.89
C LEU A 551 -42.40 -7.22 -24.97
N TRP A 552 -42.98 -6.85 -23.84
CA TRP A 552 -44.41 -6.55 -23.72
C TRP A 552 -44.62 -5.13 -23.20
N HIS A 553 -45.75 -4.54 -23.58
CA HIS A 553 -46.30 -3.32 -23.01
C HIS A 553 -46.91 -3.61 -21.64
N GLU A 554 -47.16 -2.57 -20.84
CA GLU A 554 -47.82 -2.67 -19.53
C GLU A 554 -49.26 -3.17 -19.56
N ASN A 555 -49.85 -3.30 -20.76
CA ASN A 555 -51.18 -3.90 -20.97
C ASN A 555 -51.11 -5.39 -21.34
N GLY A 556 -49.92 -5.98 -21.37
CA GLY A 556 -49.67 -7.39 -21.68
C GLY A 556 -49.61 -7.72 -23.17
N GLN A 557 -49.76 -6.74 -24.07
CA GLN A 557 -49.55 -6.94 -25.50
C GLN A 557 -48.07 -6.87 -25.84
N LYS A 558 -47.62 -7.58 -26.89
CA LYS A 558 -46.22 -7.49 -27.34
C LYS A 558 -45.91 -6.04 -27.74
N SER A 559 -44.73 -5.56 -27.38
CA SER A 559 -44.19 -4.28 -27.82
C SER A 559 -43.09 -4.45 -28.84
N PHE A 560 -42.28 -5.51 -28.70
CA PHE A 560 -41.13 -5.77 -29.54
C PHE A 560 -40.78 -7.26 -29.58
N GLU A 561 -40.23 -7.71 -30.70
CA GLU A 561 -39.77 -9.08 -30.91
C GLU A 561 -38.61 -9.06 -31.89
N THR A 562 -37.56 -9.83 -31.62
CA THR A 562 -36.42 -9.99 -32.52
C THR A 562 -35.73 -11.32 -32.25
N ASN A 563 -35.02 -11.88 -33.21
CA ASN A 563 -34.11 -13.00 -32.95
C ASN A 563 -32.66 -12.52 -32.84
N TYR A 564 -31.87 -13.24 -32.04
CA TYR A 564 -30.44 -13.08 -31.91
C TYR A 564 -29.73 -14.37 -32.30
N LYS A 565 -28.51 -14.22 -32.82
CA LYS A 565 -27.55 -15.31 -33.04
C LYS A 565 -26.16 -14.80 -32.67
N ASP A 566 -25.49 -15.50 -31.76
CA ASP A 566 -24.17 -15.11 -31.24
C ASP A 566 -24.13 -13.67 -30.69
N GLY A 567 -25.24 -13.20 -30.12
CA GLY A 567 -25.41 -11.83 -29.60
C GLY A 567 -25.69 -10.75 -30.65
N LYS A 568 -25.86 -11.10 -31.94
CA LYS A 568 -26.24 -10.16 -33.02
C LYS A 568 -27.67 -10.38 -33.46
N GLN A 569 -28.36 -9.32 -33.90
CA GLN A 569 -29.71 -9.44 -34.46
C GLN A 569 -29.70 -10.23 -35.76
N GLU A 570 -30.62 -11.19 -35.87
CA GLU A 570 -30.77 -12.08 -37.02
C GLU A 570 -32.27 -12.28 -37.28
N GLY A 571 -32.68 -12.32 -38.55
CA GLY A 571 -34.08 -12.55 -38.93
C GLY A 571 -35.01 -11.38 -38.63
N LEU A 572 -36.30 -11.67 -38.46
CA LEU A 572 -37.36 -10.66 -38.34
C LEU A 572 -37.30 -9.94 -36.99
N ASN A 573 -37.34 -8.62 -37.06
CA ASN A 573 -37.53 -7.71 -35.96
C ASN A 573 -38.87 -7.00 -36.15
N ALA A 574 -39.74 -7.05 -35.14
CA ALA A 574 -41.07 -6.47 -35.18
C ALA A 574 -41.31 -5.60 -33.94
N LEU A 575 -42.07 -4.52 -34.13
CA LEU A 575 -42.49 -3.60 -33.09
C LEU A 575 -43.99 -3.38 -33.23
N TRP A 576 -44.69 -3.26 -32.11
CA TRP A 576 -46.14 -3.09 -32.05
C TRP A 576 -46.52 -1.87 -31.23
N HIS A 577 -47.60 -1.21 -31.63
CA HIS A 577 -48.26 -0.18 -30.84
C HIS A 577 -48.95 -0.79 -29.61
N GLU A 578 -49.26 0.05 -28.62
CA GLU A 578 -50.02 -0.38 -27.43
C GLU A 578 -51.43 -0.91 -27.73
N ASN A 579 -51.97 -0.64 -28.93
CA ASN A 579 -53.25 -1.20 -29.38
C ASN A 579 -53.12 -2.60 -30.02
N GLY A 580 -51.89 -3.12 -30.12
CA GLY A 580 -51.59 -4.48 -30.60
C GLY A 580 -51.39 -4.55 -32.11
N GLN A 581 -51.52 -3.43 -32.83
CA GLN A 581 -51.22 -3.36 -34.25
C GLN A 581 -49.72 -3.22 -34.46
N LYS A 582 -49.19 -3.83 -35.53
CA LYS A 582 -47.78 -3.68 -35.90
C LYS A 582 -47.48 -2.22 -36.18
N GLN A 583 -46.39 -1.72 -35.60
CA GLN A 583 -45.84 -0.39 -35.88
C GLN A 583 -44.78 -0.47 -36.98
N ARG A 584 -43.90 -1.47 -36.91
CA ARG A 584 -42.88 -1.74 -37.93
C ARG A 584 -42.39 -3.18 -37.89
N GLU A 585 -41.87 -3.64 -39.02
CA GLU A 585 -41.09 -4.86 -39.11
C GLU A 585 -39.92 -4.68 -40.10
N VAL A 586 -38.81 -5.38 -39.84
CA VAL A 586 -37.61 -5.36 -40.67
C VAL A 586 -36.81 -6.62 -40.44
N ASN A 587 -36.19 -7.17 -41.48
CA ASN A 587 -35.27 -8.30 -41.32
C ASN A 587 -33.84 -7.82 -41.08
N TYR A 588 -33.11 -8.55 -40.25
CA TYR A 588 -31.69 -8.37 -40.00
C TYR A 588 -30.90 -9.60 -40.46
N LYS A 589 -29.66 -9.37 -40.89
CA LYS A 589 -28.66 -10.39 -41.16
C LYS A 589 -27.32 -9.90 -40.63
N ASP A 590 -26.68 -10.68 -39.76
CA ASP A 590 -25.40 -10.32 -39.13
C ASP A 590 -25.43 -8.94 -38.44
N GLY A 591 -26.58 -8.55 -37.87
CA GLY A 591 -26.80 -7.25 -37.22
C GLY A 591 -27.03 -6.07 -38.18
N LYS A 592 -27.17 -6.28 -39.49
CA LYS A 592 -27.51 -5.24 -40.48
C LYS A 592 -28.90 -5.46 -41.06
N GLN A 593 -29.60 -4.38 -41.39
CA GLN A 593 -30.91 -4.45 -42.04
C GLN A 593 -30.78 -5.08 -43.44
N GLU A 594 -31.64 -6.03 -43.75
CA GLU A 594 -31.66 -6.80 -44.99
C GLU A 594 -33.10 -7.02 -45.44
N GLY A 595 -33.40 -6.86 -46.72
CA GLY A 595 -34.74 -7.07 -47.27
C GLY A 595 -35.76 -5.98 -46.92
N LEU A 596 -37.04 -6.36 -46.86
CA LEU A 596 -38.16 -5.42 -46.72
C LEU A 596 -38.30 -4.93 -45.27
N TYR A 597 -38.32 -3.61 -45.11
CA TYR A 597 -38.84 -2.89 -43.96
C TYR A 597 -40.23 -2.40 -44.28
N THR A 598 -41.17 -2.62 -43.37
CA THR A 598 -42.54 -2.11 -43.44
C THR A 598 -42.87 -1.37 -42.15
N SER A 599 -43.53 -0.22 -42.25
CA SER A 599 -44.14 0.46 -41.11
C SER A 599 -45.62 0.74 -41.37
N TRP A 600 -46.40 0.81 -40.30
CA TRP A 600 -47.83 1.10 -40.33
C TRP A 600 -48.14 2.28 -39.42
N HIS A 601 -49.26 2.94 -39.71
CA HIS A 601 -49.86 3.93 -38.82
C HIS A 601 -50.63 3.23 -37.69
N GLU A 602 -50.97 3.96 -36.64
CA GLU A 602 -51.73 3.42 -35.48
C GLU A 602 -53.13 2.88 -35.83
N ASN A 603 -53.64 3.18 -37.03
CA ASN A 603 -54.89 2.64 -37.54
C ASN A 603 -54.71 1.34 -38.36
N GLY A 604 -53.48 0.83 -38.46
CA GLY A 604 -53.13 -0.44 -39.09
C GLY A 604 -52.90 -0.34 -40.60
N GLN A 605 -53.06 0.85 -41.18
CA GLN A 605 -52.76 1.08 -42.59
C GLN A 605 -51.26 1.24 -42.78
N LYS A 606 -50.74 0.74 -43.91
CA LYS A 606 -49.32 0.89 -44.25
C LYS A 606 -48.96 2.38 -44.24
N GLN A 607 -47.78 2.68 -43.74
CA GLN A 607 -47.18 4.00 -43.71
C GLN A 607 -46.00 4.06 -44.66
N ARG A 608 -45.14 3.04 -44.66
CA ARG A 608 -43.92 3.00 -45.46
C ARG A 608 -43.45 1.58 -45.76
N GLU A 609 -42.86 1.41 -46.93
CA GLU A 609 -42.11 0.22 -47.34
C GLU A 609 -40.77 0.66 -47.90
N VAL A 610 -39.71 0.00 -47.46
CA VAL A 610 -38.31 0.37 -47.71
C VAL A 610 -37.55 -0.93 -47.91
N ASN A 611 -36.87 -1.09 -49.03
CA ASN A 611 -36.04 -2.25 -49.25
C ASN A 611 -34.59 -1.93 -48.85
N TYR A 612 -33.97 -2.84 -48.10
CA TYR A 612 -32.60 -2.79 -47.63
C TYR A 612 -31.74 -3.89 -48.24
N LYS A 613 -30.46 -3.59 -48.45
CA LYS A 613 -29.41 -4.54 -48.78
C LYS A 613 -28.12 -4.12 -48.08
N ASP A 614 -27.55 -5.00 -47.26
CA ASP A 614 -26.34 -4.72 -46.47
C ASP A 614 -26.44 -3.42 -45.63
N GLY A 615 -27.64 -3.14 -45.10
CA GLY A 615 -27.94 -1.93 -44.32
C GLY A 615 -28.25 -0.68 -45.16
N LYS A 616 -28.19 -0.74 -46.49
CA LYS A 616 -28.44 0.40 -47.40
C LYS A 616 -29.80 0.33 -48.09
N TYR A 617 -30.37 1.49 -48.43
CA TYR A 617 -31.58 1.54 -49.26
C TYR A 617 -31.30 1.05 -50.68
N GLU A 618 -32.08 0.07 -51.13
CA GLU A 618 -31.96 -0.55 -52.45
C GLU A 618 -33.36 -0.89 -52.99
N GLY A 619 -33.66 -0.60 -54.26
CA GLY A 619 -34.94 -0.96 -54.88
C GLY A 619 -36.11 -0.01 -54.54
N LEU A 620 -37.33 -0.52 -54.63
CA LEU A 620 -38.57 0.29 -54.55
C LEU A 620 -38.89 0.71 -53.12
N HIS A 621 -39.16 2.00 -52.93
CA HIS A 621 -39.59 2.57 -51.66
C HIS A 621 -40.91 3.27 -51.86
N ALA A 622 -41.88 2.99 -50.98
CA ALA A 622 -43.20 3.56 -51.04
C ALA A 622 -43.62 4.11 -49.69
N SER A 623 -44.47 5.13 -49.70
CA SER A 623 -45.14 5.64 -48.50
C SER A 623 -46.60 5.88 -48.78
N TRP A 624 -47.42 5.85 -47.73
CA TRP A 624 -48.87 6.01 -47.79
C TRP A 624 -49.33 7.03 -46.76
N HIS A 625 -50.41 7.74 -47.09
CA HIS A 625 -51.13 8.61 -46.17
C HIS A 625 -51.90 7.77 -45.13
N GLU A 626 -52.31 8.39 -44.02
CA GLU A 626 -53.11 7.76 -42.95
C GLU A 626 -54.49 7.26 -43.40
N ASN A 627 -54.93 7.57 -44.63
CA ASN A 627 -56.16 7.03 -45.22
C ASN A 627 -55.92 5.88 -46.20
N GLY A 628 -54.66 5.42 -46.31
CA GLY A 628 -54.27 4.24 -47.08
C GLY A 628 -53.99 4.55 -48.54
N GLN A 629 -54.20 5.79 -48.98
CA GLN A 629 -53.80 6.22 -50.31
C GLN A 629 -52.28 6.34 -50.38
N LYS A 630 -51.69 5.91 -51.50
CA LYS A 630 -50.25 6.07 -51.75
C LYS A 630 -49.91 7.55 -51.64
N LYS A 631 -48.74 7.87 -51.11
CA LYS A 631 -48.21 9.23 -50.91
C LYS A 631 -47.00 9.45 -51.78
N SER A 632 -46.10 8.47 -51.84
CA SER A 632 -44.95 8.49 -52.72
C SER A 632 -44.48 7.10 -53.10
N GLU A 633 -43.76 7.01 -54.21
CA GLU A 633 -43.07 5.82 -54.69
C GLU A 633 -41.83 6.25 -55.47
N VAL A 634 -40.67 5.65 -55.20
CA VAL A 634 -39.41 5.93 -55.90
C VAL A 634 -38.42 4.78 -55.68
N ASN A 635 -37.53 4.50 -56.62
CA ASN A 635 -36.46 3.53 -56.43
C ASN A 635 -35.23 4.20 -55.77
N TYR A 636 -34.47 3.42 -55.01
CA TYR A 636 -33.19 3.80 -54.43
C TYR A 636 -32.08 2.86 -54.88
N LYS A 637 -30.86 3.39 -54.96
CA LYS A 637 -29.62 2.65 -55.11
C LYS A 637 -28.55 3.29 -54.23
N ASP A 638 -27.97 2.53 -53.30
CA ASP A 638 -26.98 3.04 -52.34
C ASP A 638 -27.42 4.36 -51.64
N TYR A 639 -28.65 4.41 -51.11
CA TYR A 639 -29.28 5.60 -50.51
C TYR A 639 -29.62 6.77 -51.45
N LYS A 640 -29.35 6.65 -52.75
CA LYS A 640 -29.67 7.70 -53.74
C LYS A 640 -30.94 7.36 -54.50
N GLN A 641 -31.84 8.32 -54.66
CA GLN A 641 -33.05 8.14 -55.49
C GLN A 641 -32.66 7.92 -56.95
N GLU A 642 -33.34 6.98 -57.61
CA GLU A 642 -33.10 6.59 -58.99
C GLU A 642 -34.43 6.39 -59.73
N GLY A 643 -34.54 6.92 -60.94
CA GLY A 643 -35.72 6.81 -61.78
C GLY A 643 -36.88 7.72 -61.37
N LEU A 644 -38.09 7.38 -61.79
CA LEU A 644 -39.29 8.17 -61.58
C LEU A 644 -39.77 8.05 -60.14
N GLN A 645 -39.86 9.19 -59.44
CA GLN A 645 -40.65 9.35 -58.24
C GLN A 645 -42.06 9.77 -58.63
N THR A 646 -43.08 9.04 -58.16
CA THR A 646 -44.47 9.47 -58.24
C THR A 646 -44.97 9.87 -56.86
N LEU A 647 -45.74 10.95 -56.81
CA LEU A 647 -46.34 11.53 -55.60
C LEU A 647 -47.85 11.61 -55.80
N TRP A 648 -48.60 11.44 -54.72
CA TRP A 648 -50.05 11.47 -54.72
C TRP A 648 -50.61 12.31 -53.57
N HIS A 649 -51.74 12.97 -53.84
CA HIS A 649 -52.54 13.67 -52.85
C HIS A 649 -53.32 12.66 -51.97
N LYS A 650 -53.85 13.13 -50.84
CA LYS A 650 -54.72 12.30 -49.97
C LYS A 650 -55.98 11.80 -50.70
N THR A 651 -56.38 12.46 -51.79
CA THR A 651 -57.51 12.06 -52.65
C THR A 651 -57.19 10.87 -53.56
N GLY A 652 -55.93 10.44 -53.65
CA GLY A 652 -55.48 9.40 -54.58
C GLY A 652 -55.09 9.92 -55.96
N GLN A 653 -55.32 11.21 -56.27
CA GLN A 653 -54.84 11.83 -57.50
C GLN A 653 -53.33 12.08 -57.44
N LYS A 654 -52.63 11.98 -58.57
CA LYS A 654 -51.20 12.33 -58.64
C LYS A 654 -51.01 13.79 -58.22
N SER A 655 -49.98 14.05 -57.43
CA SER A 655 -49.56 15.39 -57.02
C SER A 655 -48.24 15.80 -57.68
N GLY A 656 -47.42 14.83 -58.07
CA GLY A 656 -46.20 15.08 -58.81
C GLY A 656 -45.51 13.84 -59.36
N GLU A 657 -44.67 14.07 -60.36
CA GLU A 657 -43.79 13.10 -61.00
C GLU A 657 -42.44 13.79 -61.15
N ILE A 658 -41.39 13.19 -60.63
CA ILE A 658 -40.04 13.78 -60.54
C ILE A 658 -39.05 12.71 -60.94
N ASN A 659 -38.21 12.96 -61.94
CA ASN A 659 -37.21 11.99 -62.37
C ASN A 659 -35.88 12.23 -61.64
N PHE A 660 -35.25 11.15 -61.16
CA PHE A 660 -33.96 11.19 -60.47
C PHE A 660 -32.90 10.34 -61.18
N VAL A 661 -31.67 10.85 -61.16
CA VAL A 661 -30.46 10.12 -61.56
C VAL A 661 -29.40 10.36 -60.50
N ASN A 662 -28.92 9.29 -59.84
CA ASN A 662 -27.94 9.35 -58.75
C ASN A 662 -28.32 10.32 -57.61
N GLY A 663 -29.61 10.42 -57.29
CA GLY A 663 -30.14 11.30 -56.25
C GLY A 663 -30.34 12.76 -56.67
N PHE A 664 -30.05 13.12 -57.91
CA PHE A 664 -30.29 14.45 -58.45
C PHE A 664 -31.52 14.44 -59.37
N ARG A 665 -32.39 15.44 -59.27
CA ARG A 665 -33.50 15.63 -60.20
C ARG A 665 -32.97 15.84 -61.62
N HIS A 666 -33.42 15.02 -62.54
CA HIS A 666 -32.95 15.01 -63.92
C HIS A 666 -34.07 14.56 -64.86
N GLY A 667 -34.43 15.39 -65.82
CA GLY A 667 -35.57 15.18 -66.72
C GLY A 667 -36.82 15.97 -66.31
N LEU A 668 -37.98 15.55 -66.83
CA LEU A 668 -39.24 16.27 -66.66
C LEU A 668 -39.81 16.08 -65.25
N ASP A 669 -40.06 17.20 -64.56
CA ASP A 669 -40.85 17.27 -63.34
C ASP A 669 -42.25 17.79 -63.67
N THR A 670 -43.28 17.04 -63.31
CA THR A 670 -44.69 17.47 -63.43
C THR A 670 -45.33 17.54 -62.06
N GLN A 671 -46.17 18.55 -61.82
CA GLN A 671 -46.98 18.68 -60.60
C GLN A 671 -48.43 18.92 -60.96
N TRP A 672 -49.35 18.46 -60.11
CA TRP A 672 -50.78 18.61 -60.28
C TRP A 672 -51.45 19.16 -59.02
N PHE A 673 -52.53 19.89 -59.20
CA PHE A 673 -53.45 20.26 -58.13
C PHE A 673 -54.31 19.06 -57.71
N GLU A 674 -54.98 19.15 -56.55
CA GLU A 674 -55.86 18.09 -56.03
C GLU A 674 -57.10 17.81 -56.90
N ASN A 675 -57.42 18.70 -57.84
CA ASN A 675 -58.50 18.52 -58.81
C ASN A 675 -58.02 17.90 -60.13
N GLY A 676 -56.74 17.55 -60.25
CA GLY A 676 -56.18 16.82 -61.38
C GLY A 676 -55.65 17.71 -62.50
N HIS A 677 -55.89 19.03 -62.46
CA HIS A 677 -55.24 19.94 -63.41
C HIS A 677 -53.74 20.04 -63.13
N LYS A 678 -52.94 20.11 -64.20
CA LYS A 678 -51.50 20.40 -64.07
C LYS A 678 -51.34 21.71 -63.31
N ARG A 679 -50.30 21.77 -62.48
CA ARG A 679 -49.87 22.95 -61.73
C ARG A 679 -48.60 23.52 -62.33
N SER A 680 -47.64 22.65 -62.64
CA SER A 680 -46.39 23.02 -63.27
C SER A 680 -45.74 21.84 -63.99
N GLU A 681 -44.93 22.15 -65.00
CA GLU A 681 -44.14 21.19 -65.76
C GLU A 681 -42.82 21.87 -66.11
N VAL A 682 -41.68 21.24 -65.81
CA VAL A 682 -40.34 21.82 -66.03
C VAL A 682 -39.30 20.73 -66.14
N ASN A 683 -38.34 20.88 -67.05
CA ASN A 683 -37.18 19.99 -67.09
C ASN A 683 -36.13 20.39 -66.05
N ASN A 684 -35.44 19.41 -65.49
CA ASN A 684 -34.32 19.61 -64.59
C ASN A 684 -33.05 18.94 -65.12
N LEU A 685 -31.91 19.57 -64.88
CA LEU A 685 -30.57 19.04 -65.10
C LEU A 685 -29.80 19.15 -63.78
N TYR A 686 -29.64 18.03 -63.07
CA TYR A 686 -28.95 17.93 -61.78
C TYR A 686 -29.49 18.92 -60.71
N ASN A 687 -30.79 18.82 -60.38
CA ASN A 687 -31.52 19.70 -59.45
C ASN A 687 -31.77 21.14 -59.94
N TYR A 688 -31.32 21.51 -61.15
CA TYR A 688 -31.52 22.84 -61.69
C TYR A 688 -32.55 22.84 -62.79
N LYS A 689 -33.53 23.74 -62.72
CA LYS A 689 -34.48 23.95 -63.80
C LYS A 689 -33.74 24.33 -65.07
N GLU A 690 -34.13 23.71 -66.18
CA GLU A 690 -33.55 23.87 -67.50
C GLU A 690 -34.68 23.86 -68.53
N GLY A 691 -34.60 24.74 -69.53
CA GLY A 691 -35.62 24.88 -70.57
C GLY A 691 -36.93 25.51 -70.08
N LEU A 692 -38.02 25.22 -70.79
CA LEU A 692 -39.32 25.82 -70.54
C LEU A 692 -40.00 25.24 -69.30
N GLN A 693 -40.38 26.10 -68.37
CA GLN A 693 -41.33 25.82 -67.30
C GLN A 693 -42.70 26.35 -67.68
N THR A 694 -43.70 25.47 -67.72
CA THR A 694 -45.10 25.87 -67.88
C THR A 694 -45.81 25.83 -66.53
N LEU A 695 -46.65 26.82 -66.26
CA LEU A 695 -47.47 26.97 -65.06
C LEU A 695 -48.94 27.07 -65.45
N TRP A 696 -49.81 26.57 -64.59
CA TRP A 696 -51.25 26.59 -64.80
C TRP A 696 -52.00 27.12 -63.58
N HIS A 697 -53.17 27.72 -63.81
CA HIS A 697 -54.13 28.06 -62.77
C HIS A 697 -54.86 26.80 -62.30
N LYS A 698 -55.45 26.83 -61.09
CA LYS A 698 -56.26 25.71 -60.58
C LYS A 698 -57.43 25.32 -61.48
N THR A 699 -57.90 26.27 -62.29
CA THR A 699 -59.00 26.12 -63.26
C THR A 699 -58.55 25.46 -64.58
N GLY A 700 -57.24 25.25 -64.78
CA GLY A 700 -56.67 24.52 -65.91
C GLY A 700 -56.10 25.39 -67.02
N GLU A 701 -56.36 26.71 -67.03
CA GLU A 701 -55.79 27.62 -68.01
C GLU A 701 -54.30 27.88 -67.72
N LYS A 702 -53.54 28.16 -68.78
CA LYS A 702 -52.12 28.50 -68.66
C LYS A 702 -51.98 29.77 -67.82
N LYS A 703 -51.09 29.71 -66.82
CA LYS A 703 -50.75 30.82 -65.92
C LYS A 703 -49.44 31.49 -66.31
N GLY A 704 -48.49 30.73 -66.85
CA GLY A 704 -47.23 31.30 -67.27
C GLY A 704 -46.28 30.31 -67.92
N GLU A 705 -45.30 30.86 -68.61
CA GLU A 705 -44.21 30.18 -69.32
C GLU A 705 -42.92 30.88 -68.93
N ILE A 706 -41.96 30.16 -68.37
CA ILE A 706 -40.70 30.72 -67.87
C ILE A 706 -39.56 29.88 -68.43
N ASN A 707 -38.67 30.50 -69.18
CA ASN A 707 -37.50 29.82 -69.74
C ASN A 707 -36.31 29.88 -68.78
N TRP A 708 -35.65 28.74 -68.58
CA TRP A 708 -34.53 28.55 -67.66
C TRP A 708 -33.28 28.06 -68.39
N LYS A 709 -32.11 28.53 -67.95
CA LYS A 709 -30.80 28.02 -68.35
C LYS A 709 -29.85 28.09 -67.16
N TYR A 710 -29.32 26.95 -66.72
CA TYR A 710 -28.38 26.86 -65.58
C TYR A 710 -28.80 27.67 -64.33
N ARG A 711 -30.02 27.43 -63.82
CA ARG A 711 -30.66 28.11 -62.65
C ARG A 711 -31.11 29.56 -62.86
N LYS A 712 -30.83 30.17 -64.00
CA LYS A 712 -31.19 31.56 -64.30
C LYS A 712 -32.35 31.59 -65.28
N ARG A 713 -33.18 32.64 -65.19
CA ARG A 713 -34.16 32.93 -66.25
C ARG A 713 -33.40 33.37 -67.50
N GLU A 714 -33.80 32.85 -68.64
CA GLU A 714 -33.13 33.08 -69.93
C GLU A 714 -34.19 33.16 -71.01
N GLY A 715 -34.17 34.21 -71.83
CA GLY A 715 -35.19 34.45 -72.85
C GLY A 715 -36.51 34.97 -72.27
N VAL A 716 -37.57 34.88 -73.07
CA VAL A 716 -38.88 35.46 -72.76
C VAL A 716 -39.62 34.60 -71.75
N SER A 717 -40.12 35.23 -70.68
CA SER A 717 -41.08 34.65 -69.74
C SER A 717 -42.41 35.40 -69.84
N THR A 718 -43.52 34.68 -69.96
CA THR A 718 -44.85 35.26 -70.13
C THR A 718 -45.76 34.78 -69.02
N MET A 719 -46.54 35.69 -68.41
CA MET A 719 -47.59 35.38 -67.44
C MET A 719 -48.96 35.69 -68.05
N PHE A 720 -49.98 34.96 -67.62
CA PHE A 720 -51.34 35.06 -68.16
C PHE A 720 -52.37 35.14 -67.04
N TYR A 721 -53.38 35.99 -67.25
CA TYR A 721 -54.60 36.00 -66.45
C TYR A 721 -55.44 34.73 -66.71
N LYS A 722 -56.41 34.46 -65.82
CA LYS A 722 -57.31 33.29 -65.96
C LYS A 722 -58.13 33.29 -67.25
N ASN A 723 -58.42 34.46 -67.83
CA ASN A 723 -59.13 34.60 -69.09
C ASN A 723 -58.22 34.34 -70.33
N GLY A 724 -56.94 34.01 -70.12
CA GLY A 724 -55.97 33.74 -71.18
C GLY A 724 -55.28 34.97 -71.77
N GLN A 725 -55.65 36.20 -71.36
CA GLN A 725 -54.93 37.42 -71.77
C GLN A 725 -53.54 37.46 -71.12
N LYS A 726 -52.55 38.01 -71.85
CA LYS A 726 -51.21 38.23 -71.32
C LYS A 726 -51.31 39.22 -70.15
N GLU A 727 -50.69 38.88 -69.04
CA GLU A 727 -50.56 39.74 -67.86
C GLU A 727 -49.23 40.48 -67.93
N SER A 728 -48.15 39.76 -68.23
CA SER A 728 -46.84 40.34 -68.43
C SER A 728 -45.95 39.49 -69.32
N GLU A 729 -44.97 40.13 -69.95
CA GLU A 729 -43.92 39.49 -70.73
C GLU A 729 -42.58 40.15 -70.39
N VAL A 730 -41.62 39.34 -69.95
CA VAL A 730 -40.31 39.81 -69.48
C VAL A 730 -39.22 39.00 -70.16
N ASN A 731 -38.32 39.66 -70.87
CA ASN A 731 -37.15 39.01 -71.46
C ASN A 731 -35.96 39.04 -70.49
N TYR A 732 -35.35 37.90 -70.26
CA TYR A 732 -34.19 37.75 -69.39
C TYR A 732 -32.94 37.37 -70.17
N LYS A 733 -31.79 37.84 -69.70
CA LYS A 733 -30.47 37.34 -70.12
C LYS A 733 -29.61 37.13 -68.89
N ASP A 734 -29.13 35.90 -68.69
CA ASP A 734 -28.33 35.52 -67.52
C ASP A 734 -28.99 35.85 -66.17
N GLY A 735 -30.33 35.81 -66.12
CA GLY A 735 -31.15 36.11 -64.94
C GLY A 735 -31.47 37.59 -64.72
N VAL A 736 -30.99 38.49 -65.60
CA VAL A 736 -31.25 39.93 -65.53
C VAL A 736 -32.36 40.31 -66.51
N VAL A 737 -33.28 41.18 -66.10
CA VAL A 737 -34.33 41.72 -66.98
C VAL A 737 -33.70 42.60 -68.06
N VAL A 738 -33.96 42.27 -69.33
CA VAL A 738 -33.53 43.04 -70.50
C VAL A 738 -34.63 44.01 -70.93
N ASN A 739 -35.88 43.54 -70.96
CA ASN A 739 -37.06 44.36 -71.16
C ASN A 739 -38.29 43.71 -70.51
N GLU A 740 -39.29 44.52 -70.20
CA GLU A 740 -40.54 44.11 -69.58
C GLU A 740 -41.72 44.85 -70.22
N ARG A 741 -42.82 44.12 -70.41
CA ARG A 741 -44.10 44.64 -70.88
C ARG A 741 -45.19 44.11 -69.95
N VAL A 742 -45.89 45.01 -69.27
CA VAL A 742 -47.02 44.68 -68.38
C VAL A 742 -48.30 45.18 -69.02
N GLU A 743 -49.28 44.32 -69.18
CA GLU A 743 -50.61 44.69 -69.67
C GLU A 743 -51.49 45.00 -68.46
N ASN A 744 -51.89 46.26 -68.31
CA ASN A 744 -52.80 46.66 -67.23
C ASN A 744 -54.19 46.09 -67.51
N LYS A 745 -54.78 45.49 -66.47
CA LYS A 745 -56.17 45.02 -66.49
C LYS A 745 -57.10 46.23 -66.62
N GLU A 746 -57.73 46.41 -67.77
CA GLU A 746 -58.89 47.31 -67.92
C GLU A 746 -60.14 46.73 -67.25
#